data_AF-A0A0J9X7J4-F1
#
_entry.id   AF-A0A0J9X7J4-F1
#
_cell.length_a   1.000
_cell.length_b   1.000
_cell.length_c   1.000
_cell.angle_alpha   90.00
_cell.angle_beta   90.00
_cell.angle_gamma   90.00
#
_symmetry.space_group_name_H-M   'P 1'
#
loop_
_entity.id
_entity.type
_entity.pdbx_description
1 polymer ?
#
loop_
_entity_poly.entity_id
_entity_poly.type
_entity_poly.pdbx_seq_one_letter_code
_entity_poly.pdbx_strand_id
1 'polypeptide(L)'
;MVLKSTPGANVPVYQIAGANTSRALPDWLARKRKRSLKNDPEYANRIELIQDFEFEEASIKLKVTRDGQFCMATGTYKPQIHVYDFSQLSLKFDRHTDAENIDFEILSDDWTKSIHLQNDRSIEFHTQGGIHSKSRIPKFGRSLTYNPQNCDVIVGASGNEVYRLNVDQGRFLAPFEVDSDGVNSVAINPVHGLLGFGLENGTVEFWDPRSRRRAAQLNIGGGGHGLGGGVTALSFRNDGLNVGFGTHEGNTLLFDLRASEPYVQKDQGYGFPIKKVMWIESNGGGNSSKVLTADKRIVKLWDRVDGKPYTSIEPTVDINDIEYIPDTGMFLMANEGIPMHTYYVPSIGPAPQWCSFLDSITEELEEKPSSTVYDNYKFVTKKELVALNLGHLIGSNVVKSYMHGYFIDIRLYEQARLISNPFAYKEHREREIKKKIEKERETRIRSTGPDVKVKVNKDIAKRLVTNGEEDKLADDRFKNMFEDEDFTVDVTSHEFRMINPVSSTIKPGGNRDGGMGPDRERLRGKTAAELSDEERLESQDKRKRGGAFDDDDSVEEESSSDEEEDYEAKQARLAKEAREAKKKAKQEERREKQALAKQEFMSSLPSMRTVDMTGNGLQGNKDVAFEDLYDDVDEKEKEIAELKSNVKRGPRGEMELTFVPKPKPKRVKRQDNDDDEEHDGDNEGEEKQDKGRTKQRFDGRRRASKNTFRGL
;
A
#
# COMPACT_ATOMS: atom_id res chain seq x y z
N MET A 1 -13.35 6.07 -10.28
CA MET A 1 -14.35 5.21 -9.61
C MET A 1 -14.69 4.07 -10.55
N VAL A 2 -14.24 2.84 -10.28
CA VAL A 2 -14.49 1.69 -11.18
C VAL A 2 -14.87 0.50 -10.31
N LEU A 3 -16.16 0.18 -10.25
CA LEU A 3 -16.62 -1.12 -9.74
C LEU A 3 -16.23 -2.18 -10.76
N LYS A 4 -15.56 -3.25 -10.32
CA LYS A 4 -15.16 -4.32 -11.22
C LYS A 4 -16.37 -5.23 -11.44
N SER A 5 -16.81 -5.35 -12.69
CA SER A 5 -17.79 -6.36 -13.08
C SER A 5 -17.07 -7.68 -13.36
N THR A 6 -17.50 -8.80 -12.76
CA THR A 6 -16.95 -10.12 -13.13
C THR A 6 -17.55 -10.55 -14.49
N PRO A 7 -16.72 -10.79 -15.52
CA PRO A 7 -17.21 -11.22 -16.83
C PRO A 7 -17.50 -12.73 -16.78
N GLY A 8 -18.77 -13.11 -16.74
CA GLY A 8 -19.14 -14.54 -16.69
C GLY A 8 -20.55 -14.86 -17.20
N ALA A 9 -21.47 -13.90 -17.15
CA ALA A 9 -22.83 -14.04 -17.66
C ALA A 9 -23.28 -12.72 -18.32
N ASN A 10 -24.33 -12.77 -19.16
CA ASN A 10 -25.00 -11.57 -19.71
C ASN A 10 -25.54 -10.61 -18.63
N VAL A 11 -25.47 -11.00 -17.36
CA VAL A 11 -25.89 -10.22 -16.20
C VAL A 11 -24.64 -9.69 -15.48
N PRO A 12 -24.48 -8.36 -15.35
CA PRO A 12 -23.35 -7.80 -14.62
C PRO A 12 -23.46 -8.10 -13.12
N VAL A 13 -22.33 -8.48 -12.53
CA VAL A 13 -22.15 -8.67 -11.09
C VAL A 13 -21.03 -7.74 -10.66
N TYR A 14 -21.32 -6.83 -9.73
CA TYR A 14 -20.37 -5.84 -9.25
C TYR A 14 -19.77 -6.28 -7.92
N GLN A 15 -18.45 -6.37 -7.86
CA GLN A 15 -17.74 -6.52 -6.60
C GLN A 15 -17.52 -5.13 -6.00
N ILE A 16 -18.10 -4.87 -4.82
CA ILE A 16 -18.02 -3.57 -4.14
C ILE A 16 -16.86 -3.58 -3.16
N ALA A 17 -16.86 -4.51 -2.22
CA ALA A 17 -15.77 -4.74 -1.29
C ALA A 17 -15.19 -6.14 -1.49
N GLY A 18 -13.88 -6.28 -1.31
CA GLY A 18 -13.21 -7.57 -1.33
C GLY A 18 -11.79 -7.51 -1.87
N ALA A 19 -11.03 -8.56 -1.59
CA ALA A 19 -9.67 -8.71 -2.10
C ALA A 19 -9.69 -9.04 -3.60
N ASN A 20 -8.91 -8.29 -4.39
CA ASN A 20 -8.63 -8.63 -5.79
C ASN A 20 -7.47 -9.65 -5.91
N THR A 21 -6.70 -9.84 -4.83
CA THR A 21 -5.61 -10.81 -4.76
C THR A 21 -6.01 -11.94 -3.82
N SER A 22 -5.64 -13.17 -4.17
CA SER A 22 -5.85 -14.34 -3.30
C SER A 22 -4.88 -14.39 -2.12
N ARG A 23 -3.76 -13.64 -2.19
CA ARG A 23 -2.79 -13.52 -1.10
C ARG A 23 -2.62 -12.06 -0.72
N ALA A 24 -3.08 -11.70 0.47
CA ALA A 24 -2.85 -10.39 1.03
C ALA A 24 -1.40 -10.25 1.51
N LEU A 25 -0.85 -9.05 1.38
CA LEU A 25 0.39 -8.68 2.05
C LEU A 25 0.13 -8.65 3.57
N PRO A 26 1.14 -8.98 4.41
CA PRO A 26 1.00 -8.83 5.85
C PRO A 26 0.57 -7.40 6.23
N ASP A 27 -0.37 -7.27 7.17
CA ASP A 27 -1.03 -5.99 7.46
C ASP A 27 -0.03 -4.89 7.88
N TRP A 28 0.99 -5.20 8.67
CA TRP A 28 2.03 -4.22 9.05
C TRP A 28 2.78 -3.64 7.83
N LEU A 29 3.00 -4.45 6.79
CA LEU A 29 3.63 -4.02 5.54
C LEU A 29 2.63 -3.23 4.68
N ALA A 30 1.38 -3.68 4.64
CA ALA A 30 0.29 -2.95 4.00
C ALA A 30 0.12 -1.56 4.60
N ARG A 31 0.12 -1.40 5.93
CA ARG A 31 0.07 -0.10 6.63
C ARG A 31 1.26 0.80 6.30
N LYS A 32 2.47 0.24 6.20
CA LYS A 32 3.66 1.00 5.77
C LYS A 32 3.50 1.51 4.34
N ARG A 33 2.98 0.68 3.43
CA ARG A 33 2.69 1.05 2.04
C ARG A 33 1.48 1.99 1.90
N LYS A 34 0.45 1.88 2.74
CA LYS A 34 -0.73 2.77 2.75
C LYS A 34 -0.30 4.24 2.89
N ARG A 35 0.73 4.53 3.70
CA ARG A 35 1.30 5.89 3.83
C ARG A 35 1.93 6.41 2.54
N SER A 36 2.56 5.55 1.75
CA SER A 36 3.11 5.91 0.43
C SER A 36 2.05 5.94 -0.67
N LEU A 37 1.00 5.13 -0.54
CA LEU A 37 -0.12 4.99 -1.50
C LEU A 37 -1.17 6.11 -1.39
N LYS A 38 -1.03 7.06 -0.44
CA LYS A 38 -1.95 8.20 -0.31
C LYS A 38 -2.08 9.02 -1.60
N ASN A 39 -1.05 8.99 -2.46
CA ASN A 39 -1.03 9.71 -3.73
C ASN A 39 -1.44 8.84 -4.93
N ASP A 40 -1.77 7.57 -4.71
CA ASP A 40 -2.14 6.64 -5.78
C ASP A 40 -3.62 6.85 -6.17
N PRO A 41 -3.93 7.16 -7.44
CA PRO A 41 -5.29 7.36 -7.89
C PRO A 41 -6.17 6.11 -7.73
N GLU A 42 -5.62 4.89 -7.76
CA GLU A 42 -6.43 3.67 -7.58
C GLU A 42 -6.87 3.51 -6.12
N TYR A 43 -5.99 3.86 -5.16
CA TYR A 43 -6.33 3.86 -3.74
C TYR A 43 -7.35 4.97 -3.41
N ALA A 44 -7.21 6.15 -4.01
CA ALA A 44 -8.16 7.26 -3.84
C ALA A 44 -9.54 6.97 -4.46
N ASN A 45 -9.62 6.11 -5.47
CA ASN A 45 -10.86 5.74 -6.15
C ASN A 45 -11.51 4.45 -5.59
N ARG A 46 -10.91 3.81 -4.59
CA ARG A 46 -11.45 2.59 -3.96
C ARG A 46 -12.70 2.94 -3.16
N ILE A 47 -13.75 2.16 -3.36
CA ILE A 47 -14.98 2.26 -2.58
C ILE A 47 -14.88 1.24 -1.45
N GLU A 48 -14.99 1.71 -0.20
CA GLU A 48 -15.28 0.87 0.95
C GLU A 48 -16.70 1.24 1.39
N LEU A 49 -17.64 0.30 1.21
CA LEU A 49 -19.05 0.54 1.50
C LEU A 49 -19.28 0.63 3.01
N ILE A 50 -18.76 -0.36 3.72
CA ILE A 50 -18.84 -0.47 5.18
C ILE A 50 -17.41 -0.34 5.68
N GLN A 51 -17.20 0.62 6.56
CA GLN A 51 -15.91 0.85 7.18
C GLN A 51 -15.54 -0.34 8.08
N ASP A 52 -14.28 -0.75 8.00
CA ASP A 52 -13.70 -1.84 8.80
C ASP A 52 -14.42 -3.19 8.59
N PHE A 53 -14.94 -3.43 7.37
CA PHE A 53 -15.57 -4.69 6.97
C PHE A 53 -14.52 -5.77 6.63
N GLU A 54 -13.64 -6.05 7.59
CA GLU A 54 -12.53 -6.99 7.48
C GLU A 54 -12.26 -7.71 8.81
N PHE A 55 -11.65 -8.88 8.73
CA PHE A 55 -11.04 -9.57 9.87
C PHE A 55 -9.54 -9.76 9.59
N GLU A 56 -8.72 -9.88 10.64
CA GLU A 56 -7.25 -9.95 10.46
C GLU A 56 -6.78 -11.20 9.71
N GLU A 57 -7.54 -12.29 9.74
CA GLU A 57 -7.19 -13.57 9.10
C GLU A 57 -8.32 -14.07 8.20
N ALA A 58 -9.42 -14.52 8.78
CA ALA A 58 -10.55 -15.06 8.04
C ALA A 58 -11.88 -14.80 8.76
N SER A 59 -12.96 -14.86 7.99
CA SER A 59 -14.35 -14.82 8.48
C SER A 59 -15.01 -16.19 8.35
N ILE A 60 -15.81 -16.55 9.34
CA ILE A 60 -16.46 -17.87 9.42
C ILE A 60 -17.89 -17.77 8.92
N LYS A 61 -18.71 -16.90 9.54
CA LYS A 61 -20.15 -16.84 9.27
C LYS A 61 -20.66 -15.40 9.26
N LEU A 62 -21.66 -15.11 8.43
CA LEU A 62 -22.44 -13.87 8.51
C LEU A 62 -23.92 -14.15 8.59
N LYS A 63 -24.63 -13.28 9.30
CA LYS A 63 -26.09 -13.19 9.23
C LYS A 63 -26.52 -11.74 9.23
N VAL A 64 -27.45 -11.44 8.34
CA VAL A 64 -28.15 -10.16 8.29
C VAL A 64 -29.39 -10.29 9.16
N THR A 65 -29.73 -9.18 9.78
CA THR A 65 -30.85 -9.09 10.71
C THR A 65 -32.14 -8.93 9.91
N ARG A 66 -33.29 -9.30 10.51
CA ARG A 66 -34.56 -9.35 9.75
C ARG A 66 -35.00 -7.96 9.30
N ASP A 67 -34.65 -6.93 10.08
CA ASP A 67 -34.88 -5.54 9.72
C ASP A 67 -33.95 -5.04 8.61
N GLY A 68 -32.91 -5.81 8.25
CA GLY A 68 -31.97 -5.48 7.18
C GLY A 68 -31.06 -4.28 7.49
N GLN A 69 -31.02 -3.82 8.75
CA GLN A 69 -30.20 -2.67 9.20
C GLN A 69 -28.87 -3.06 9.82
N PHE A 70 -28.79 -4.26 10.39
CA PHE A 70 -27.58 -4.74 11.05
C PHE A 70 -27.08 -6.03 10.41
N CYS A 71 -25.78 -6.22 10.49
CA CYS A 71 -25.14 -7.47 10.09
C CYS A 71 -24.16 -7.91 11.16
N MET A 72 -24.23 -9.18 11.51
CA MET A 72 -23.30 -9.81 12.43
C MET A 72 -22.37 -10.73 11.65
N ALA A 73 -21.08 -10.65 11.95
CA ALA A 73 -20.05 -11.49 11.36
C ALA A 73 -19.17 -12.09 12.46
N THR A 74 -18.64 -13.28 12.22
CA THR A 74 -17.70 -13.96 13.12
C THR A 74 -16.34 -14.16 12.45
N GLY A 75 -15.26 -13.89 13.20
CA GLY A 75 -13.88 -14.03 12.74
C GLY A 75 -13.11 -15.14 13.47
N THR A 76 -11.98 -15.55 12.90
CA THR A 76 -11.09 -16.60 13.44
C THR A 76 -10.06 -16.03 14.43
N TYR A 77 -9.28 -15.02 14.01
CA TYR A 77 -8.11 -14.57 14.76
C TYR A 77 -8.44 -13.50 15.80
N LYS A 78 -8.03 -13.86 17.03
CA LYS A 78 -8.80 -13.70 18.26
C LYS A 78 -10.29 -13.85 18.00
N PRO A 79 -10.90 -15.01 18.32
CA PRO A 79 -12.30 -15.25 18.03
C PRO A 79 -13.14 -14.06 18.44
N GLN A 80 -13.84 -13.46 17.48
CA GLN A 80 -14.53 -12.21 17.69
C GLN A 80 -15.79 -12.12 16.83
N ILE A 81 -16.72 -11.31 17.32
CA ILE A 81 -17.99 -10.98 16.70
C ILE A 81 -17.92 -9.51 16.32
N HIS A 82 -18.19 -9.22 15.06
CA HIS A 82 -18.34 -7.87 14.55
C HIS A 82 -19.82 -7.64 14.26
N VAL A 83 -20.37 -6.56 14.80
CA VAL A 83 -21.72 -6.10 14.45
C VAL A 83 -21.58 -4.80 13.69
N TYR A 84 -22.06 -4.79 12.46
CA TYR A 84 -22.08 -3.64 11.57
C TYR A 84 -23.46 -2.99 11.59
N ASP A 85 -23.48 -1.67 11.64
CA ASP A 85 -24.70 -0.86 11.48
C ASP A 85 -24.70 -0.27 10.07
N PHE A 86 -25.63 -0.73 9.24
CA PHE A 86 -25.72 -0.29 7.86
C PHE A 86 -26.20 1.15 7.71
N SER A 87 -26.92 1.69 8.69
CA SER A 87 -27.34 3.09 8.64
C SER A 87 -26.16 4.05 8.81
N GLN A 88 -25.13 3.62 9.56
CA GLN A 88 -23.91 4.39 9.82
C GLN A 88 -22.73 3.94 8.96
N LEU A 89 -22.87 2.84 8.21
CA LEU A 89 -21.83 2.26 7.37
C LEU A 89 -20.54 1.92 8.13
N SER A 90 -20.63 1.55 9.40
CA SER A 90 -19.47 1.30 10.23
C SER A 90 -19.67 0.13 11.19
N LEU A 91 -18.55 -0.34 11.74
CA LEU A 91 -18.56 -1.25 12.88
C LEU A 91 -19.21 -0.58 14.09
N LYS A 92 -20.23 -1.22 14.67
CA LYS A 92 -20.91 -0.77 15.88
C LYS A 92 -20.13 -1.15 17.14
N PHE A 93 -19.71 -2.41 17.20
CA PHE A 93 -18.78 -2.92 18.20
C PHE A 93 -18.13 -4.22 17.73
N ASP A 94 -16.95 -4.48 18.28
CA ASP A 94 -16.25 -5.74 18.28
C ASP A 94 -16.36 -6.40 19.67
N ARG A 95 -16.60 -7.70 19.70
CA ARG A 95 -16.62 -8.49 20.94
C ARG A 95 -15.82 -9.75 20.75
N HIS A 96 -14.88 -9.99 21.65
CA HIS A 96 -14.09 -11.20 21.65
C HIS A 96 -14.84 -12.34 22.35
N THR A 97 -14.71 -13.55 21.82
CA THR A 97 -15.23 -14.81 22.36
C THR A 97 -14.07 -15.71 22.81
N ASP A 98 -14.35 -16.65 23.71
CA ASP A 98 -13.32 -17.55 24.23
C ASP A 98 -12.84 -18.56 23.17
N ALA A 99 -13.77 -19.00 22.31
CA ALA A 99 -13.52 -19.98 21.26
C ALA A 99 -14.13 -19.51 19.93
N GLU A 100 -13.67 -20.15 18.86
CA GLU A 100 -14.19 -19.92 17.50
C GLU A 100 -15.66 -20.34 17.40
N ASN A 101 -16.45 -19.50 16.74
CA ASN A 101 -17.85 -19.76 16.47
C ASN A 101 -17.99 -20.60 15.20
N ILE A 102 -18.74 -21.71 15.27
CA ILE A 102 -19.09 -22.54 14.11
C ILE A 102 -20.35 -21.99 13.43
N ASP A 103 -21.39 -21.78 14.22
CA ASP A 103 -22.69 -21.27 13.76
C ASP A 103 -23.22 -20.27 14.80
N PHE A 104 -24.08 -19.36 14.38
CA PHE A 104 -24.80 -18.48 15.28
C PHE A 104 -26.15 -18.10 14.67
N GLU A 105 -27.13 -17.76 15.49
CA GLU A 105 -28.46 -17.33 15.05
C GLU A 105 -28.85 -16.05 15.79
N ILE A 106 -29.51 -15.14 15.08
CA ILE A 106 -30.04 -13.91 15.66
C ILE A 106 -31.48 -14.16 16.09
N LEU A 107 -31.79 -13.90 17.35
CA LEU A 107 -33.12 -14.21 17.92
C LEU A 107 -34.12 -13.05 17.76
N SER A 108 -33.60 -11.83 17.86
CA SER A 108 -34.38 -10.60 17.73
C SER A 108 -34.29 -10.07 16.30
N ASP A 109 -35.19 -9.18 15.92
CA ASP A 109 -35.15 -8.59 14.58
C ASP A 109 -33.93 -7.68 14.36
N ASP A 110 -33.37 -7.08 15.44
CA ASP A 110 -32.23 -6.14 15.40
C ASP A 110 -30.83 -6.77 15.46
N TRP A 111 -30.43 -7.38 16.58
CA TRP A 111 -29.11 -8.02 16.89
C TRP A 111 -28.96 -8.17 18.41
N THR A 112 -29.81 -7.47 19.18
CA THR A 112 -29.77 -7.34 20.64
C THR A 112 -29.70 -8.67 21.39
N LYS A 113 -30.19 -9.76 20.78
CA LYS A 113 -30.11 -11.12 21.30
C LYS A 113 -29.62 -12.05 20.19
N SER A 114 -28.52 -12.75 20.44
CA SER A 114 -27.97 -13.76 19.53
C SER A 114 -27.48 -14.98 20.30
N ILE A 115 -27.44 -16.12 19.61
CA ILE A 115 -26.95 -17.39 20.14
C ILE A 115 -25.78 -17.83 19.27
N HIS A 116 -24.68 -18.20 19.90
CA HIS A 116 -23.47 -18.63 19.24
C HIS A 116 -23.13 -20.06 19.65
N LEU A 117 -22.91 -20.92 18.67
CA LEU A 117 -22.41 -22.28 18.85
C LEU A 117 -20.90 -22.26 18.63
N GLN A 118 -20.16 -22.56 19.70
CA GLN A 118 -18.70 -22.58 19.68
C GLN A 118 -18.14 -23.98 19.40
N ASN A 119 -16.89 -24.00 18.95
CA ASN A 119 -16.14 -25.24 18.68
C ASN A 119 -15.89 -26.08 19.95
N ASP A 120 -15.84 -25.46 21.13
CA ASP A 120 -15.62 -26.15 22.41
C ASP A 120 -16.87 -26.86 23.00
N ARG A 121 -17.93 -27.00 22.19
CA ARG A 121 -19.27 -27.54 22.52
C ARG A 121 -20.12 -26.64 23.41
N SER A 122 -19.70 -25.39 23.61
CA SER A 122 -20.49 -24.44 24.35
C SER A 122 -21.45 -23.67 23.43
N ILE A 123 -22.58 -23.28 24.00
CA ILE A 123 -23.51 -22.32 23.43
C ILE A 123 -23.41 -21.06 24.27
N GLU A 124 -23.10 -19.94 23.64
CA GLU A 124 -23.10 -18.63 24.27
C GLU A 124 -24.36 -17.85 23.89
N PHE A 125 -25.04 -17.33 24.90
CA PHE A 125 -26.16 -16.42 24.74
C PHE A 125 -25.64 -15.00 24.91
N HIS A 126 -25.72 -14.22 23.85
CA HIS A 126 -25.31 -12.83 23.86
C HIS A 126 -26.52 -11.91 23.95
N THR A 127 -26.33 -10.84 24.71
CA THR A 127 -27.22 -9.68 24.73
C THR A 127 -26.45 -8.42 24.35
N GLN A 128 -27.13 -7.29 24.30
CA GLN A 128 -26.50 -5.98 24.14
C GLN A 128 -25.37 -5.75 25.16
N GLY A 129 -25.55 -6.18 26.41
CA GLY A 129 -24.59 -5.98 27.49
C GLY A 129 -23.39 -6.93 27.51
N GLY A 130 -23.35 -7.95 26.66
CA GLY A 130 -22.27 -8.96 26.67
C GLY A 130 -22.79 -10.39 26.62
N ILE A 131 -22.01 -11.30 27.19
CA ILE A 131 -22.40 -12.68 27.42
C ILE A 131 -23.39 -12.71 28.59
N HIS A 132 -24.61 -13.19 28.34
CA HIS A 132 -25.63 -13.37 29.38
C HIS A 132 -25.48 -14.72 30.08
N SER A 133 -25.32 -15.79 29.29
CA SER A 133 -25.17 -17.15 29.82
C SER A 133 -24.38 -18.04 28.86
N LYS A 134 -23.66 -19.00 29.42
CA LYS A 134 -22.94 -20.05 28.68
C LYS A 134 -23.51 -21.40 29.08
N SER A 135 -23.94 -22.18 28.10
CA SER A 135 -24.43 -23.55 28.28
C SER A 135 -23.51 -24.51 27.55
N ARG A 136 -23.52 -25.79 27.92
CA ARG A 136 -22.67 -26.81 27.28
C ARG A 136 -23.50 -27.98 26.78
N ILE A 137 -23.19 -28.42 25.57
CA ILE A 137 -23.78 -29.59 24.93
C ILE A 137 -22.84 -30.80 25.11
N PRO A 138 -23.34 -32.04 25.22
CA PRO A 138 -22.49 -33.23 25.37
C PRO A 138 -21.51 -33.48 24.20
N LYS A 139 -21.97 -33.24 22.97
CA LYS A 139 -21.22 -33.52 21.72
C LYS A 139 -20.89 -32.23 20.96
N PHE A 140 -20.01 -32.35 19.96
CA PHE A 140 -19.65 -31.25 19.05
C PHE A 140 -20.83 -30.87 18.16
N GLY A 141 -21.23 -29.60 18.23
CA GLY A 141 -22.26 -29.05 17.38
C GLY A 141 -21.70 -28.68 16.00
N ARG A 142 -22.52 -28.84 14.95
CA ARG A 142 -22.18 -28.47 13.56
C ARG A 142 -23.06 -27.34 13.03
N SER A 143 -24.34 -27.35 13.38
CA SER A 143 -25.32 -26.34 12.96
C SER A 143 -26.30 -26.00 14.06
N LEU A 144 -26.83 -24.78 14.00
CA LEU A 144 -27.76 -24.24 14.99
C LEU A 144 -28.93 -23.54 14.30
N THR A 145 -30.15 -23.76 14.81
CA THR A 145 -31.34 -23.02 14.34
C THR A 145 -32.28 -22.72 15.50
N TYR A 146 -32.95 -21.58 15.43
CA TYR A 146 -33.95 -21.16 16.40
C TYR A 146 -35.36 -21.31 15.83
N ASN A 147 -36.26 -21.93 16.59
CA ASN A 147 -37.68 -21.98 16.28
C ASN A 147 -38.42 -20.83 16.99
N PRO A 148 -38.94 -19.83 16.26
CA PRO A 148 -39.66 -18.72 16.88
C PRO A 148 -41.02 -19.12 17.46
N GLN A 149 -41.64 -20.22 17.02
CA GLN A 149 -42.98 -20.62 17.47
C GLN A 149 -42.96 -21.25 18.88
N ASN A 150 -41.95 -22.07 19.16
CA ASN A 150 -41.83 -22.82 20.42
C ASN A 150 -40.73 -22.27 21.34
N CYS A 151 -39.97 -21.26 20.89
CA CYS A 151 -38.77 -20.76 21.55
C CYS A 151 -37.70 -21.84 21.82
N ASP A 152 -37.63 -22.84 20.94
CA ASP A 152 -36.67 -23.94 21.01
C ASP A 152 -35.47 -23.65 20.11
N VAL A 153 -34.27 -23.80 20.65
CA VAL A 153 -33.02 -23.84 19.90
C VAL A 153 -32.68 -25.29 19.63
N ILE A 154 -32.41 -25.59 18.38
CA ILE A 154 -32.13 -26.92 17.88
C ILE A 154 -30.68 -26.93 17.41
N VAL A 155 -29.90 -27.85 17.94
CA VAL A 155 -28.49 -27.98 17.62
C VAL A 155 -28.22 -29.35 17.01
N GLY A 156 -27.81 -29.34 15.75
CA GLY A 156 -27.28 -30.51 15.07
C GLY A 156 -25.89 -30.81 15.60
N ALA A 157 -25.69 -32.01 16.11
CA ALA A 157 -24.42 -32.44 16.68
C ALA A 157 -23.84 -33.65 15.96
N SER A 158 -22.58 -33.94 16.26
CA SER A 158 -21.97 -35.22 15.95
C SER A 158 -22.52 -36.30 16.87
N GLY A 159 -23.06 -37.35 16.29
CA GLY A 159 -23.82 -38.42 16.95
C GLY A 159 -25.26 -38.53 16.43
N ASN A 160 -25.98 -39.46 17.02
CA ASN A 160 -27.37 -39.80 16.72
C ASN A 160 -28.39 -38.78 17.29
N GLU A 161 -27.97 -37.97 18.26
CA GLU A 161 -28.88 -37.07 18.98
C GLU A 161 -28.83 -35.63 18.45
N VAL A 162 -30.00 -35.05 18.20
CA VAL A 162 -30.18 -33.60 17.99
C VAL A 162 -30.65 -32.97 19.29
N TYR A 163 -29.86 -32.03 19.81
CA TYR A 163 -30.14 -31.42 21.10
C TYR A 163 -31.13 -30.27 20.97
N ARG A 164 -32.08 -30.23 21.92
CA ARG A 164 -33.10 -29.20 22.02
C ARG A 164 -32.95 -28.43 23.32
N LEU A 165 -32.89 -27.11 23.20
CA LEU A 165 -32.79 -26.19 24.33
C LEU A 165 -33.93 -25.20 24.26
N ASN A 166 -34.87 -25.28 25.19
CA ASN A 166 -35.96 -24.31 25.25
C ASN A 166 -35.46 -23.05 25.97
N VAL A 167 -35.51 -21.92 25.27
CA VAL A 167 -34.98 -20.63 25.76
C VAL A 167 -35.95 -19.95 26.72
N ASP A 168 -37.25 -20.19 26.58
CA ASP A 168 -38.28 -19.65 27.48
C ASP A 168 -38.20 -20.30 28.88
N GLN A 169 -38.04 -21.63 28.91
CA GLN A 169 -37.94 -22.41 30.15
C GLN A 169 -36.50 -22.53 30.68
N GLY A 170 -35.49 -22.22 29.86
CA GLY A 170 -34.07 -22.32 30.22
C GLY A 170 -33.59 -23.75 30.49
N ARG A 171 -34.20 -24.76 29.86
CA ARG A 171 -33.87 -26.18 30.09
C ARG A 171 -33.66 -26.96 28.80
N PHE A 172 -32.85 -28.02 28.88
CA PHE A 172 -32.77 -29.02 27.84
C PHE A 172 -34.06 -29.84 27.80
N LEU A 173 -34.58 -30.05 26.59
CA LEU A 173 -35.66 -30.98 26.33
C LEU A 173 -35.07 -32.33 25.90
N ALA A 174 -35.91 -33.36 25.85
CA ALA A 174 -35.51 -34.65 25.30
C ALA A 174 -34.98 -34.46 23.86
N PRO A 175 -33.79 -34.99 23.53
CA PRO A 175 -33.22 -34.88 22.19
C PRO A 175 -34.06 -35.65 21.17
N PHE A 176 -33.88 -35.33 19.89
CA PHE A 176 -34.39 -36.18 18.82
C PHE A 176 -33.34 -37.25 18.49
N GLU A 177 -33.75 -38.51 18.39
CA GLU A 177 -32.92 -39.64 18.00
C GLU A 177 -33.03 -39.84 16.49
N VAL A 178 -31.91 -39.87 15.80
CA VAL A 178 -31.81 -39.83 14.34
C VAL A 178 -30.97 -41.01 13.83
N ASP A 179 -31.34 -41.62 12.71
CA ASP A 179 -30.75 -42.90 12.28
C ASP A 179 -29.25 -42.85 11.81
N SER A 180 -28.55 -41.72 11.95
CA SER A 180 -27.16 -41.52 11.49
C SER A 180 -26.25 -41.02 12.61
N ASP A 181 -24.94 -41.22 12.46
CA ASP A 181 -23.91 -40.85 13.45
C ASP A 181 -23.52 -39.35 13.40
N GLY A 182 -24.28 -38.53 12.68
CA GLY A 182 -24.05 -37.09 12.63
C GLY A 182 -25.09 -36.30 11.84
N VAL A 183 -25.41 -35.12 12.35
CA VAL A 183 -26.26 -34.11 11.68
C VAL A 183 -25.38 -32.93 11.27
N ASN A 184 -25.31 -32.66 9.97
CA ASN A 184 -24.49 -31.57 9.41
C ASN A 184 -25.27 -30.26 9.37
N SER A 185 -26.49 -30.29 8.84
CA SER A 185 -27.35 -29.11 8.70
C SER A 185 -28.70 -29.32 9.38
N VAL A 186 -29.18 -28.25 10.00
CA VAL A 186 -30.52 -28.14 10.56
C VAL A 186 -31.17 -26.93 9.90
N ALA A 187 -32.42 -27.07 9.49
CA ALA A 187 -33.23 -25.91 9.14
C ALA A 187 -34.69 -26.13 9.54
N ILE A 188 -35.43 -25.04 9.57
CA ILE A 188 -36.84 -25.02 9.98
C ILE A 188 -37.64 -24.35 8.87
N ASN A 189 -38.79 -24.92 8.54
CA ASN A 189 -39.75 -24.29 7.66
C ASN A 189 -40.45 -23.15 8.41
N PRO A 190 -40.36 -21.89 7.93
CA PRO A 190 -40.94 -20.74 8.63
C PRO A 190 -42.48 -20.78 8.71
N VAL A 191 -43.16 -21.44 7.77
CA VAL A 191 -44.62 -21.49 7.71
C VAL A 191 -45.18 -22.61 8.59
N HIS A 192 -44.76 -23.85 8.36
CA HIS A 192 -45.34 -25.02 9.02
C HIS A 192 -44.61 -25.40 10.32
N GLY A 193 -43.38 -24.94 10.51
CA GLY A 193 -42.52 -25.34 11.62
C GLY A 193 -41.89 -26.72 11.48
N LEU A 194 -41.93 -27.33 10.29
CA LEU A 194 -41.29 -28.62 10.02
C LEU A 194 -39.76 -28.48 10.14
N LEU A 195 -39.14 -29.39 10.88
CA LEU A 195 -37.69 -29.45 11.06
C LEU A 195 -37.09 -30.39 10.01
N GLY A 196 -36.00 -29.98 9.37
CA GLY A 196 -35.20 -30.82 8.49
C GLY A 196 -33.82 -31.05 9.07
N PHE A 197 -33.41 -32.32 9.15
CA PHE A 197 -32.08 -32.73 9.57
C PHE A 197 -31.33 -33.37 8.41
N GLY A 198 -30.24 -32.73 7.97
CA GLY A 198 -29.34 -33.23 6.95
C GLY A 198 -28.29 -34.16 7.56
N LEU A 199 -28.36 -35.44 7.21
CA LEU A 199 -27.52 -36.48 7.83
C LEU A 199 -26.27 -36.75 7.02
N GLU A 200 -25.27 -37.29 7.72
CA GLU A 200 -24.00 -37.71 7.14
C GLU A 200 -24.17 -38.91 6.19
N ASN A 201 -25.19 -39.74 6.41
CA ASN A 201 -25.52 -40.91 5.57
C ASN A 201 -26.17 -40.54 4.21
N GLY A 202 -26.36 -39.26 3.89
CA GLY A 202 -27.04 -38.81 2.66
C GLY A 202 -28.56 -38.92 2.68
N THR A 203 -29.11 -39.13 3.87
CA THR A 203 -30.55 -39.11 4.12
C THR A 203 -30.93 -37.81 4.82
N VAL A 204 -32.16 -37.37 4.62
CA VAL A 204 -32.75 -36.25 5.36
C VAL A 204 -33.93 -36.76 6.13
N GLU A 205 -33.98 -36.41 7.40
CA GLU A 205 -35.14 -36.67 8.24
C GLU A 205 -35.94 -35.40 8.49
N PHE A 206 -37.25 -35.53 8.34
CA PHE A 206 -38.20 -34.47 8.66
C PHE A 206 -38.90 -34.78 9.97
N TRP A 207 -38.91 -33.81 10.87
CA TRP A 207 -39.49 -33.91 12.20
C TRP A 207 -40.50 -32.81 12.43
N ASP A 208 -41.68 -33.17 12.94
CA ASP A 208 -42.66 -32.17 13.36
C ASP A 208 -42.46 -31.90 14.87
N PRO A 209 -42.21 -30.64 15.28
CA PRO A 209 -41.95 -30.30 16.67
C PRO A 209 -43.16 -30.52 17.58
N ARG A 210 -44.39 -30.55 17.02
CA ARG A 210 -45.63 -30.76 17.78
C ARG A 210 -45.83 -32.23 18.12
N SER A 211 -45.71 -33.10 17.13
CA SER A 211 -45.81 -34.55 17.32
C SER A 211 -44.57 -35.17 17.98
N ARG A 212 -43.42 -34.50 17.91
CA ARG A 212 -42.12 -34.96 18.46
C ARG A 212 -41.71 -36.33 17.92
N ARG A 213 -42.15 -36.66 16.72
CA ARG A 213 -41.85 -37.90 16.02
C ARG A 213 -41.35 -37.55 14.63
N ARG A 214 -40.54 -38.45 14.06
CA ARG A 214 -40.15 -38.37 12.66
C ARG A 214 -41.40 -38.46 11.78
N ALA A 215 -41.58 -37.47 10.91
CA ALA A 215 -42.67 -37.40 9.96
C ALA A 215 -42.33 -38.15 8.66
N ALA A 216 -41.13 -37.95 8.14
CA ALA A 216 -40.66 -38.58 6.91
C ALA A 216 -39.14 -38.73 6.90
N GLN A 217 -38.66 -39.64 6.05
CA GLN A 217 -37.25 -39.83 5.73
C GLN A 217 -37.12 -39.82 4.20
N LEU A 218 -36.18 -39.04 3.70
CA LEU A 218 -35.92 -38.87 2.27
C LEU A 218 -34.47 -39.28 1.97
N ASN A 219 -34.30 -40.11 0.95
CA ASN A 219 -32.98 -40.51 0.46
C ASN A 219 -32.65 -39.65 -0.75
N ILE A 220 -31.63 -38.79 -0.63
CA ILE A 220 -31.34 -37.75 -1.61
C ILE A 220 -30.37 -38.26 -2.70
N GLY A 221 -29.82 -39.46 -2.53
CA GLY A 221 -28.91 -40.05 -3.49
C GLY A 221 -27.46 -39.66 -3.22
N GLY A 222 -26.59 -40.65 -3.44
CA GLY A 222 -25.22 -40.74 -2.94
C GLY A 222 -24.95 -42.24 -2.83
N GLY A 223 -24.58 -42.86 -3.95
CA GLY A 223 -24.54 -44.31 -4.09
C GLY A 223 -23.45 -44.94 -3.22
N GLY A 224 -23.82 -45.36 -2.00
CA GLY A 224 -23.03 -46.26 -1.17
C GLY A 224 -22.70 -45.72 0.21
N HIS A 225 -22.53 -46.64 1.16
CA HIS A 225 -21.97 -46.42 2.48
C HIS A 225 -20.49 -45.96 2.42
N GLY A 226 -20.22 -44.83 1.77
CA GLY A 226 -18.91 -44.23 1.63
C GLY A 226 -18.88 -42.78 2.12
N LEU A 227 -17.69 -42.31 2.48
CA LEU A 227 -17.34 -41.00 3.08
C LEU A 227 -17.72 -39.74 2.26
N GLY A 228 -18.63 -39.84 1.28
CA GLY A 228 -18.94 -38.76 0.33
C GLY A 228 -20.41 -38.43 0.13
N GLY A 229 -21.35 -39.10 0.83
CA GLY A 229 -22.79 -38.97 0.55
C GLY A 229 -23.56 -37.93 1.37
N GLY A 230 -22.93 -37.24 2.32
CA GLY A 230 -23.66 -36.43 3.32
C GLY A 230 -24.37 -35.19 2.76
N VAL A 231 -25.50 -34.83 3.38
CA VAL A 231 -26.20 -33.56 3.09
C VAL A 231 -25.57 -32.45 3.93
N THR A 232 -24.92 -31.50 3.28
CA THR A 232 -24.13 -30.44 3.92
C THR A 232 -24.95 -29.17 4.16
N ALA A 233 -25.91 -28.88 3.28
CA ALA A 233 -26.77 -27.71 3.38
C ALA A 233 -28.24 -28.09 3.21
N LEU A 234 -29.12 -27.44 3.98
CA LEU A 234 -30.57 -27.65 3.95
C LEU A 234 -31.25 -26.29 4.11
N SER A 235 -32.24 -26.01 3.25
CA SER A 235 -32.94 -24.71 3.27
C SER A 235 -34.39 -24.85 2.81
N PHE A 236 -35.30 -24.32 3.62
CA PHE A 236 -36.72 -24.23 3.28
C PHE A 236 -37.04 -22.89 2.62
N ARG A 237 -37.95 -22.91 1.66
CA ARG A 237 -38.55 -21.71 1.09
C ARG A 237 -39.68 -21.16 1.99
N ASN A 238 -39.99 -19.87 1.90
CA ASN A 238 -41.11 -19.26 2.64
C ASN A 238 -42.51 -19.66 2.10
N ASP A 239 -42.58 -20.35 0.95
CA ASP A 239 -43.82 -20.97 0.42
C ASP A 239 -44.24 -22.21 1.23
N GLY A 240 -43.32 -22.76 2.03
CA GLY A 240 -43.58 -23.90 2.91
C GLY A 240 -43.54 -25.27 2.22
N LEU A 241 -43.53 -25.34 0.89
CA LEU A 241 -43.55 -26.60 0.12
C LEU A 241 -42.19 -27.00 -0.45
N ASN A 242 -41.39 -26.04 -0.91
CA ASN A 242 -40.12 -26.31 -1.58
C ASN A 242 -38.96 -26.40 -0.59
N VAL A 243 -38.08 -27.38 -0.81
CA VAL A 243 -36.88 -27.61 -0.01
C VAL A 243 -35.68 -27.77 -0.92
N GLY A 244 -34.56 -27.15 -0.55
CA GLY A 244 -33.28 -27.28 -1.24
C GLY A 244 -32.30 -28.07 -0.39
N PHE A 245 -31.65 -29.04 -0.99
CA PHE A 245 -30.56 -29.80 -0.39
C PHE A 245 -29.27 -29.56 -1.16
N GLY A 246 -28.17 -29.40 -0.42
CA GLY A 246 -26.82 -29.45 -0.96
C GLY A 246 -26.13 -30.71 -0.49
N THR A 247 -25.57 -31.47 -1.44
CA THR A 247 -24.76 -32.65 -1.12
C THR A 247 -23.29 -32.30 -0.99
N HIS A 248 -22.54 -33.19 -0.37
CA HIS A 248 -21.09 -33.10 -0.27
C HIS A 248 -20.38 -33.19 -1.63
N GLU A 249 -21.01 -33.80 -2.65
CA GLU A 249 -20.46 -33.95 -4.00
C GLU A 249 -20.61 -32.69 -4.88
N GLY A 250 -21.21 -31.60 -4.37
CA GLY A 250 -21.44 -30.38 -5.15
C GLY A 250 -22.75 -30.39 -5.97
N ASN A 251 -23.64 -31.34 -5.69
CA ASN A 251 -24.96 -31.41 -6.30
C ASN A 251 -26.02 -30.72 -5.44
N THR A 252 -26.76 -29.81 -6.05
CA THR A 252 -27.97 -29.22 -5.46
C THR A 252 -29.22 -29.89 -5.99
N LEU A 253 -30.09 -30.28 -5.07
CA LEU A 253 -31.32 -31.01 -5.35
C LEU A 253 -32.48 -30.23 -4.76
N LEU A 254 -33.45 -29.88 -5.61
CA LEU A 254 -34.67 -29.24 -5.18
C LEU A 254 -35.81 -30.25 -5.14
N PHE A 255 -36.53 -30.25 -4.03
CA PHE A 255 -37.66 -31.12 -3.78
C PHE A 255 -38.91 -30.30 -3.47
N ASP A 256 -40.05 -30.86 -3.82
CA ASP A 256 -41.34 -30.50 -3.26
C ASP A 256 -41.61 -31.50 -2.13
N LEU A 257 -42.02 -31.03 -0.94
CA LEU A 257 -42.33 -31.90 0.21
C LEU A 257 -43.38 -32.97 -0.09
N ARG A 258 -44.18 -32.79 -1.15
CA ARG A 258 -45.21 -33.73 -1.59
C ARG A 258 -44.67 -34.90 -2.42
N ALA A 259 -43.46 -34.77 -2.98
CA ALA A 259 -42.86 -35.75 -3.87
C ALA A 259 -41.54 -36.27 -3.29
N SER A 260 -41.29 -37.57 -3.47
CA SER A 260 -40.04 -38.22 -3.01
C SER A 260 -38.90 -38.12 -4.01
N GLU A 261 -39.13 -37.58 -5.21
CA GLU A 261 -38.14 -37.41 -6.25
C GLU A 261 -37.78 -35.94 -6.44
N PRO A 262 -36.51 -35.61 -6.75
CA PRO A 262 -36.11 -34.24 -7.01
C PRO A 262 -36.73 -33.76 -8.32
N TYR A 263 -37.27 -32.54 -8.33
CA TYR A 263 -37.83 -31.98 -9.55
C TYR A 263 -36.75 -31.26 -10.38
N VAL A 264 -35.71 -30.72 -9.73
CA VAL A 264 -34.51 -30.19 -10.39
C VAL A 264 -33.26 -30.65 -9.65
N GLN A 265 -32.30 -31.16 -10.42
CA GLN A 265 -30.95 -31.46 -9.98
C GLN A 265 -29.97 -30.58 -10.74
N LYS A 266 -29.03 -29.96 -10.02
CA LYS A 266 -28.01 -29.12 -10.62
C LYS A 266 -26.65 -29.33 -9.97
N ASP A 267 -25.67 -29.61 -10.81
CA ASP A 267 -24.26 -29.71 -10.44
C ASP A 267 -23.56 -28.34 -10.57
N GLN A 268 -22.70 -28.04 -9.59
CA GLN A 268 -21.82 -26.88 -9.60
C GLN A 268 -20.54 -27.11 -10.43
N GLY A 269 -20.12 -28.37 -10.62
CA GLY A 269 -19.03 -28.79 -11.50
C GLY A 269 -17.64 -28.91 -10.84
N TYR A 270 -17.40 -28.27 -9.70
CA TYR A 270 -16.11 -28.37 -8.99
C TYR A 270 -16.01 -29.58 -8.06
N GLY A 271 -17.13 -30.25 -7.76
CA GLY A 271 -17.15 -31.41 -6.86
C GLY A 271 -16.82 -31.09 -5.40
N PHE A 272 -16.90 -29.82 -5.00
CA PHE A 272 -16.75 -29.41 -3.61
C PHE A 272 -18.09 -29.46 -2.87
N PRO A 273 -18.09 -29.65 -1.54
CA PRO A 273 -19.32 -29.64 -0.77
C PRO A 273 -20.00 -28.28 -0.83
N ILE A 274 -21.33 -28.32 -1.00
CA ILE A 274 -22.16 -27.13 -0.96
C ILE A 274 -22.25 -26.65 0.48
N LYS A 275 -21.77 -25.45 0.76
CA LYS A 275 -21.79 -24.86 2.10
C LYS A 275 -23.16 -24.29 2.46
N LYS A 276 -23.81 -23.63 1.50
CA LYS A 276 -25.12 -22.99 1.74
C LYS A 276 -26.01 -22.99 0.50
N VAL A 277 -27.30 -23.16 0.76
CA VAL A 277 -28.38 -23.03 -0.23
C VAL A 277 -29.35 -21.99 0.31
N MET A 278 -29.65 -20.96 -0.47
CA MET A 278 -30.59 -19.90 -0.10
C MET A 278 -31.61 -19.68 -1.20
N TRP A 279 -32.84 -19.40 -0.80
CA TRP A 279 -33.92 -19.03 -1.70
C TRP A 279 -33.97 -17.51 -1.81
N ILE A 280 -33.90 -16.98 -3.03
CA ILE A 280 -34.08 -15.55 -3.30
C ILE A 280 -35.53 -15.34 -3.71
N GLU A 281 -36.28 -14.68 -2.84
CA GLU A 281 -37.64 -14.24 -3.10
C GLU A 281 -37.59 -12.74 -3.37
N SER A 282 -37.75 -12.35 -4.64
CA SER A 282 -37.90 -10.94 -4.96
C SER A 282 -39.36 -10.53 -4.71
N ASN A 283 -39.58 -9.59 -3.80
CA ASN A 283 -40.91 -9.00 -3.55
C ASN A 283 -41.46 -8.20 -4.76
N GLY A 284 -40.62 -7.93 -5.77
CA GLY A 284 -41.00 -7.17 -6.97
C GLY A 284 -41.50 -8.05 -8.11
N GLY A 285 -42.78 -8.41 -8.13
CA GLY A 285 -43.69 -8.64 -9.30
C GLY A 285 -43.27 -9.50 -10.51
N GLY A 286 -42.03 -9.97 -10.60
CA GLY A 286 -41.46 -10.70 -11.71
C GLY A 286 -41.15 -12.12 -11.27
N ASN A 287 -41.79 -13.08 -11.92
CA ASN A 287 -41.86 -14.48 -11.57
C ASN A 287 -40.51 -15.23 -11.75
N SER A 288 -39.45 -14.85 -11.03
CA SER A 288 -38.18 -15.60 -11.00
C SER A 288 -37.75 -15.85 -9.56
N SER A 289 -38.30 -16.89 -8.95
CA SER A 289 -37.74 -17.44 -7.71
C SER A 289 -36.39 -18.07 -8.04
N LYS A 290 -35.31 -17.34 -7.78
CA LYS A 290 -33.94 -17.82 -7.99
C LYS A 290 -33.47 -18.59 -6.77
N VAL A 291 -32.61 -19.58 -6.99
CA VAL A 291 -31.90 -20.31 -5.94
C VAL A 291 -30.44 -19.91 -6.00
N LEU A 292 -29.87 -19.60 -4.85
CA LEU A 292 -28.45 -19.35 -4.66
C LEU A 292 -27.80 -20.60 -4.06
N THR A 293 -26.73 -21.05 -4.69
CA THR A 293 -25.99 -22.24 -4.28
C THR A 293 -24.52 -21.89 -4.15
N ALA A 294 -23.96 -22.13 -2.97
CA ALA A 294 -22.61 -21.73 -2.59
C ALA A 294 -21.73 -22.95 -2.38
N ASP A 295 -20.68 -23.07 -3.18
CA ASP A 295 -19.57 -23.99 -2.93
C ASP A 295 -18.44 -23.27 -2.20
N LYS A 296 -17.35 -23.99 -1.96
CA LYS A 296 -16.12 -23.42 -1.43
C LYS A 296 -15.54 -22.28 -2.30
N ARG A 297 -15.71 -22.30 -3.62
CA ARG A 297 -15.07 -21.32 -4.53
C ARG A 297 -16.04 -20.44 -5.31
N ILE A 298 -17.23 -20.95 -5.63
CA ILE A 298 -18.16 -20.29 -6.55
C ILE A 298 -19.54 -20.23 -5.94
N VAL A 299 -20.25 -19.19 -6.31
CA VAL A 299 -21.65 -18.99 -6.02
C VAL A 299 -22.40 -18.96 -7.33
N LYS A 300 -23.38 -19.84 -7.49
CA LYS A 300 -24.24 -19.82 -8.68
C LYS A 300 -25.64 -19.42 -8.26
N LEU A 301 -26.22 -18.52 -9.05
CA LEU A 301 -27.62 -18.17 -8.98
C LEU A 301 -28.30 -18.74 -10.21
N TRP A 302 -29.45 -19.35 -10.02
CA TRP A 302 -30.15 -20.03 -11.10
C TRP A 302 -31.65 -20.11 -10.84
N ASP A 303 -32.41 -20.34 -11.90
CA ASP A 303 -33.86 -20.35 -11.79
C ASP A 303 -34.37 -21.70 -11.29
N ARG A 304 -35.29 -21.69 -10.32
CA ARG A 304 -35.75 -22.91 -9.67
C ARG A 304 -36.42 -23.89 -10.63
N VAL A 305 -37.13 -23.42 -11.67
CA VAL A 305 -37.96 -24.26 -12.55
C VAL A 305 -37.12 -24.82 -13.68
N ASP A 306 -36.39 -23.94 -14.35
CA ASP A 306 -35.62 -24.26 -15.54
C ASP A 306 -34.25 -24.90 -15.24
N GLY A 307 -33.72 -24.71 -14.02
CA GLY A 307 -32.36 -25.11 -13.65
C GLY A 307 -31.24 -24.31 -14.35
N LYS A 308 -31.59 -23.41 -15.27
CA LYS A 308 -30.64 -22.63 -16.06
C LYS A 308 -29.84 -21.67 -15.16
N PRO A 309 -28.49 -21.61 -15.32
CA PRO A 309 -27.67 -20.64 -14.61
C PRO A 309 -28.09 -19.22 -15.02
N TYR A 310 -28.34 -18.37 -14.02
CA TYR A 310 -28.66 -16.96 -14.20
C TYR A 310 -27.38 -16.11 -14.13
N THR A 311 -26.63 -16.23 -13.04
CA THR A 311 -25.32 -15.60 -12.89
C THR A 311 -24.39 -16.45 -12.02
N SER A 312 -23.09 -16.28 -12.19
CA SER A 312 -22.04 -16.89 -11.36
C SER A 312 -21.20 -15.78 -10.73
N ILE A 313 -20.93 -15.92 -9.43
CA ILE A 313 -20.05 -15.05 -8.67
C ILE A 313 -18.83 -15.88 -8.31
N GLU A 314 -17.66 -15.45 -8.79
CA GLU A 314 -16.39 -16.14 -8.61
C GLU A 314 -15.43 -15.25 -7.80
N PRO A 315 -15.47 -15.33 -6.46
CA PRO A 315 -14.46 -14.67 -5.66
C PRO A 315 -13.08 -15.27 -5.88
N THR A 316 -12.07 -14.42 -5.70
CA THR A 316 -10.66 -14.78 -5.78
C THR A 316 -10.19 -15.65 -4.62
N VAL A 317 -10.93 -15.63 -3.51
CA VAL A 317 -10.64 -16.32 -2.24
C VAL A 317 -11.77 -17.31 -1.95
N ASP A 318 -11.43 -18.39 -1.25
CA ASP A 318 -12.40 -19.39 -0.82
C ASP A 318 -13.45 -18.80 0.13
N ILE A 319 -14.70 -19.24 -0.02
CA ILE A 319 -15.89 -18.78 0.68
C ILE A 319 -16.20 -19.76 1.81
N ASN A 320 -16.54 -19.23 2.99
CA ASN A 320 -17.04 -19.98 4.13
C ASN A 320 -18.56 -19.90 4.29
N ASP A 321 -19.13 -18.71 4.12
CA ASP A 321 -20.57 -18.50 4.21
C ASP A 321 -21.04 -17.38 3.29
N ILE A 322 -22.33 -17.36 2.97
CA ILE A 322 -22.95 -16.33 2.14
C ILE A 322 -24.29 -15.95 2.74
N GLU A 323 -24.53 -14.65 2.84
CA GLU A 323 -25.82 -14.14 3.26
C GLU A 323 -26.38 -13.17 2.23
N TYR A 324 -27.69 -13.24 2.05
CA TYR A 324 -28.45 -12.38 1.16
C TYR A 324 -29.19 -11.35 2.00
N ILE A 325 -29.12 -10.07 1.63
CA ILE A 325 -29.96 -9.04 2.27
C ILE A 325 -31.37 -9.15 1.68
N PRO A 326 -32.41 -9.41 2.49
CA PRO A 326 -33.78 -9.57 2.00
C PRO A 326 -34.23 -8.41 1.10
N ASP A 327 -35.00 -8.71 0.06
CA ASP A 327 -35.60 -7.76 -0.89
C ASP A 327 -34.63 -6.91 -1.74
N THR A 328 -33.32 -7.15 -1.68
CA THR A 328 -32.31 -6.35 -2.42
C THR A 328 -31.49 -7.19 -3.39
N GLY A 329 -30.56 -6.59 -4.14
CA GLY A 329 -29.59 -7.31 -4.98
C GLY A 329 -28.25 -7.60 -4.29
N MET A 330 -28.14 -7.43 -2.98
CA MET A 330 -26.87 -7.45 -2.24
C MET A 330 -26.55 -8.81 -1.60
N PHE A 331 -25.32 -9.27 -1.79
CA PHE A 331 -24.76 -10.48 -1.19
C PHE A 331 -23.52 -10.14 -0.35
N LEU A 332 -23.48 -10.68 0.86
CA LEU A 332 -22.33 -10.59 1.76
C LEU A 332 -21.70 -11.97 1.86
N MET A 333 -20.38 -12.07 1.78
CA MET A 333 -19.67 -13.34 1.80
C MET A 333 -18.62 -13.35 2.92
N ALA A 334 -18.67 -14.39 3.74
CA ALA A 334 -17.56 -14.78 4.61
C ALA A 334 -16.55 -15.55 3.76
N ASN A 335 -15.29 -15.20 3.86
CA ASN A 335 -14.20 -15.79 3.10
C ASN A 335 -12.96 -16.00 3.98
N GLU A 336 -11.98 -16.70 3.43
CA GLU A 336 -10.63 -16.88 4.01
C GLU A 336 -9.73 -15.65 3.84
N GLY A 337 -10.28 -14.52 3.39
CA GLY A 337 -9.54 -13.29 3.15
C GLY A 337 -9.70 -12.30 4.30
N ILE A 338 -8.79 -11.32 4.35
CA ILE A 338 -8.88 -10.21 5.31
C ILE A 338 -10.17 -9.42 5.08
N PRO A 339 -10.39 -8.80 3.90
CA PRO A 339 -11.66 -8.15 3.62
C PRO A 339 -12.71 -9.20 3.25
N MET A 340 -13.88 -9.03 3.83
CA MET A 340 -15.06 -9.81 3.47
C MET A 340 -15.63 -9.27 2.16
N HIS A 341 -16.12 -10.16 1.30
CA HIS A 341 -16.57 -9.72 -0.03
C HIS A 341 -18.04 -9.30 0.00
N THR A 342 -18.34 -8.21 -0.69
CA THR A 342 -19.70 -7.76 -0.93
C THR A 342 -19.94 -7.66 -2.43
N TYR A 343 -20.99 -8.32 -2.90
CA TYR A 343 -21.38 -8.36 -4.30
C TYR A 343 -22.76 -7.76 -4.47
N TYR A 344 -22.93 -7.03 -5.57
CA TYR A 344 -24.19 -6.43 -5.95
C TYR A 344 -24.60 -6.85 -7.34
N VAL A 345 -25.86 -7.28 -7.47
CA VAL A 345 -26.46 -7.72 -8.72
C VAL A 345 -27.76 -6.93 -8.95
N PRO A 346 -27.71 -5.82 -9.71
CA PRO A 346 -28.87 -4.93 -9.89
C PRO A 346 -30.08 -5.60 -10.54
N SER A 347 -29.84 -6.63 -11.36
CA SER A 347 -30.89 -7.36 -12.08
C SER A 347 -31.75 -8.28 -11.20
N ILE A 348 -31.33 -8.53 -9.95
CA ILE A 348 -32.08 -9.34 -8.98
C ILE A 348 -33.01 -8.48 -8.14
N GLY A 349 -32.54 -7.30 -7.77
CA GLY A 349 -33.26 -6.33 -6.98
C GLY A 349 -32.43 -5.05 -6.79
N PRO A 350 -33.08 -3.96 -6.38
CA PRO A 350 -32.42 -2.68 -6.15
C PRO A 350 -31.45 -2.75 -4.98
N ALA A 351 -30.61 -1.73 -4.85
CA ALA A 351 -29.75 -1.58 -3.67
C ALA A 351 -30.61 -1.28 -2.41
N PRO A 352 -30.17 -1.69 -1.21
CA PRO A 352 -30.84 -1.35 0.03
C PRO A 352 -30.92 0.18 0.23
N GLN A 353 -31.89 0.64 1.02
CA GLN A 353 -32.12 2.07 1.28
C GLN A 353 -30.88 2.81 1.79
N TRP A 354 -30.06 2.17 2.62
CA TRP A 354 -28.84 2.74 3.17
C TRP A 354 -27.69 2.84 2.14
N CYS A 355 -27.83 2.21 0.98
CA CYS A 355 -26.88 2.27 -0.14
C CYS A 355 -27.55 2.51 -1.50
N SER A 356 -28.56 3.37 -1.51
CA SER A 356 -29.27 3.75 -2.75
C SER A 356 -28.36 4.40 -3.80
N PHE A 357 -27.23 4.97 -3.40
CA PHE A 357 -26.25 5.56 -4.32
C PHE A 357 -25.58 4.50 -5.22
N LEU A 358 -25.52 3.23 -4.80
CA LEU A 358 -24.94 2.16 -5.62
C LEU A 358 -25.68 1.99 -6.95
N ASP A 359 -27.01 2.10 -6.95
CA ASP A 359 -27.82 2.02 -8.17
C ASP A 359 -27.42 3.09 -9.17
N SER A 360 -27.26 4.33 -8.70
CA SER A 360 -26.80 5.45 -9.53
C SER A 360 -25.39 5.23 -10.08
N ILE A 361 -24.46 4.69 -9.28
CA ILE A 361 -23.10 4.39 -9.77
C ILE A 361 -23.14 3.30 -10.83
N THR A 362 -23.91 2.23 -10.59
CA THR A 362 -24.00 1.11 -11.53
C THR A 362 -24.69 1.54 -12.82
N GLU A 363 -25.72 2.38 -12.74
CA GLU A 363 -26.39 2.94 -13.92
C GLU A 363 -25.45 3.86 -14.70
N GLU A 364 -24.67 4.73 -14.04
CA GLU A 364 -23.64 5.53 -14.72
C GLU A 364 -22.55 4.68 -15.38
N LEU A 365 -22.21 3.54 -14.78
CA LEU A 365 -21.24 2.59 -15.32
C LEU A 365 -21.81 1.79 -16.51
N GLU A 366 -23.11 1.48 -16.48
CA GLU A 366 -23.83 0.85 -17.60
C GLU A 366 -24.06 1.83 -18.76
N GLU A 367 -24.30 3.11 -18.49
CA GLU A 367 -24.43 4.17 -19.50
C GLU A 367 -23.09 4.52 -20.17
N LYS A 368 -21.98 4.37 -19.45
CA LYS A 368 -20.62 4.55 -19.98
C LYS A 368 -19.86 3.22 -20.02
N PRO A 369 -20.22 2.29 -20.93
CA PRO A 369 -19.36 1.15 -21.25
C PRO A 369 -18.23 1.63 -22.17
N SER A 370 -17.61 2.78 -21.87
CA SER A 370 -16.40 3.19 -22.56
C SER A 370 -15.27 2.34 -22.01
N SER A 371 -15.00 1.23 -22.69
CA SER A 371 -13.64 0.72 -22.75
C SER A 371 -12.79 1.89 -23.21
N THR A 372 -12.02 2.45 -22.28
CA THR A 372 -11.10 3.53 -22.56
C THR A 372 -9.88 2.99 -23.30
N VAL A 373 -10.12 2.42 -24.48
CA VAL A 373 -9.10 1.90 -25.40
C VAL A 373 -8.09 3.01 -25.79
N TYR A 374 -8.45 4.29 -25.55
CA TYR A 374 -7.65 5.44 -25.89
C TYR A 374 -7.02 6.20 -24.71
N ASP A 375 -7.13 5.74 -23.46
CA ASP A 375 -6.54 6.45 -22.30
C ASP A 375 -5.01 6.57 -22.39
N ASN A 376 -4.36 5.66 -23.13
CA ASN A 376 -2.90 5.64 -23.29
C ASN A 376 -2.40 6.26 -24.60
N TYR A 377 -3.27 6.88 -25.41
CA TYR A 377 -2.87 7.47 -26.70
C TYR A 377 -2.80 9.00 -26.62
N LYS A 378 -1.67 9.58 -27.04
CA LYS A 378 -1.51 11.01 -27.22
C LYS A 378 -1.82 11.40 -28.66
N PHE A 379 -2.65 12.42 -28.84
CA PHE A 379 -2.86 13.06 -30.14
C PHE A 379 -1.63 13.91 -30.49
N VAL A 380 -1.05 13.65 -31.66
CA VAL A 380 0.16 14.29 -32.18
C VAL A 380 -0.11 14.82 -33.57
N THR A 381 0.28 16.06 -33.83
CA THR A 381 0.14 16.65 -35.17
C THR A 381 1.21 16.12 -36.12
N LYS A 382 0.99 16.17 -37.44
CA LYS A 382 1.99 15.76 -38.45
C LYS A 382 3.34 16.48 -38.27
N LYS A 383 3.31 17.74 -37.82
CA LYS A 383 4.53 18.55 -37.57
C LYS A 383 5.34 18.00 -36.39
N GLU A 384 4.67 17.65 -35.30
CA GLU A 384 5.31 17.08 -34.11
C GLU A 384 5.86 15.67 -34.40
N LEU A 385 5.15 14.88 -35.20
CA LEU A 385 5.57 13.54 -35.57
C LEU A 385 6.85 13.55 -36.43
N VAL A 386 6.96 14.55 -37.31
CA VAL A 386 8.20 14.82 -38.07
C VAL A 386 9.31 15.33 -37.15
N ALA A 387 9.01 16.20 -36.17
CA ALA A 387 9.99 16.68 -35.20
C ALA A 387 10.56 15.58 -34.29
N LEU A 388 9.78 14.52 -34.04
CA LEU A 388 10.19 13.34 -33.30
C LEU A 388 10.90 12.28 -34.16
N ASN A 389 11.17 12.55 -35.45
CA ASN A 389 11.71 11.60 -36.42
C ASN A 389 10.84 10.34 -36.66
N LEU A 390 9.57 10.35 -36.27
CA LEU A 390 8.64 9.21 -36.42
C LEU A 390 7.87 9.25 -37.75
N GLY A 391 8.17 10.19 -38.65
CA GLY A 391 7.42 10.42 -39.90
C GLY A 391 7.37 9.21 -40.84
N HIS A 392 8.31 8.28 -40.71
CA HIS A 392 8.38 7.04 -41.48
C HIS A 392 7.35 5.99 -41.02
N LEU A 393 6.77 6.14 -39.82
CA LEU A 393 5.77 5.22 -39.25
C LEU A 393 4.34 5.59 -39.63
N ILE A 394 4.14 6.62 -40.46
CA ILE A 394 2.81 6.98 -40.96
C ILE A 394 2.30 5.84 -41.86
N GLY A 395 1.25 5.14 -41.40
CA GLY A 395 0.67 3.99 -42.09
C GLY A 395 0.97 2.64 -41.45
N SER A 396 1.80 2.58 -40.40
CA SER A 396 1.97 1.39 -39.56
C SER A 396 0.94 1.38 -38.41
N ASN A 397 0.73 0.20 -37.80
CA ASN A 397 -0.18 0.04 -36.66
C ASN A 397 0.22 0.86 -35.41
N VAL A 398 1.46 1.35 -35.37
CA VAL A 398 2.03 2.12 -34.25
C VAL A 398 1.49 3.55 -34.20
N VAL A 399 1.16 4.13 -35.36
CA VAL A 399 0.69 5.51 -35.50
C VAL A 399 -0.67 5.50 -36.19
N LYS A 400 -1.75 5.60 -35.39
CA LYS A 400 -3.12 5.57 -35.91
C LYS A 400 -3.49 6.95 -36.44
N SER A 401 -3.89 7.07 -37.70
CA SER A 401 -4.38 8.34 -38.24
C SER A 401 -5.77 8.67 -37.71
N TYR A 402 -6.00 9.93 -37.33
CA TYR A 402 -7.31 10.41 -36.90
C TYR A 402 -7.53 11.87 -37.30
N MET A 403 -8.54 12.10 -38.14
CA MET A 403 -8.94 13.40 -38.73
C MET A 403 -7.77 14.20 -39.33
N HIS A 404 -7.05 14.95 -38.49
CA HIS A 404 -5.98 15.87 -38.88
C HIS A 404 -4.64 15.62 -38.16
N GLY A 405 -4.53 14.53 -37.42
CA GLY A 405 -3.33 14.14 -36.71
C GLY A 405 -3.22 12.64 -36.56
N TYR A 406 -2.42 12.22 -35.59
CA TYR A 406 -2.13 10.83 -35.34
C TYR A 406 -2.17 10.55 -33.85
N PHE A 407 -2.66 9.38 -33.47
CA PHE A 407 -2.56 8.84 -32.13
C PHE A 407 -1.32 7.94 -32.03
N ILE A 408 -0.49 8.22 -31.02
CA ILE A 408 0.69 7.42 -30.65
C ILE A 408 0.55 7.07 -29.17
N ASP A 409 0.93 5.85 -28.79
CA ASP A 409 0.99 5.47 -27.37
C ASP A 409 1.90 6.42 -26.57
N ILE A 410 1.45 6.82 -25.39
CA ILE A 410 2.08 7.85 -24.57
C ILE A 410 3.52 7.48 -24.18
N ARG A 411 3.77 6.18 -23.93
CA ARG A 411 5.11 5.65 -23.62
C ARG A 411 6.08 5.83 -24.80
N LEU A 412 5.64 5.47 -26.00
CA LEU A 412 6.42 5.63 -27.25
C LEU A 412 6.67 7.11 -27.57
N TYR A 413 5.65 7.95 -27.37
CA TYR A 413 5.80 9.38 -27.53
C TYR A 413 6.83 9.98 -26.56
N GLU A 414 6.81 9.58 -25.29
CA GLU A 414 7.77 10.06 -24.28
C GLU A 414 9.20 9.59 -24.56
N GLN A 415 9.38 8.33 -24.94
CA GLN A 415 10.68 7.80 -25.34
C GLN A 415 11.24 8.56 -26.57
N ALA A 416 10.44 8.73 -27.62
CA ALA A 416 10.84 9.48 -28.81
C ALA A 416 11.14 10.95 -28.48
N ARG A 417 10.40 11.55 -27.54
CA ARG A 417 10.64 12.92 -27.07
C ARG A 417 11.94 13.07 -26.28
N LEU A 418 12.28 12.08 -25.46
CA LEU A 418 13.55 12.05 -24.71
C LEU A 418 14.75 11.84 -25.64
N ILE A 419 14.62 10.98 -26.65
CA ILE A 419 15.67 10.71 -27.63
C ILE A 419 15.90 11.92 -28.54
N SER A 420 14.82 12.55 -29.03
CA SER A 420 14.92 13.73 -29.90
C SER A 420 15.44 14.97 -29.16
N ASN A 421 15.19 15.10 -27.85
CA ASN A 421 15.65 16.24 -27.05
C ASN A 421 16.40 15.82 -25.77
N PRO A 422 17.66 15.34 -25.86
CA PRO A 422 18.47 14.93 -24.71
C PRO A 422 18.76 16.05 -23.68
N PHE A 423 18.60 17.30 -24.11
CA PHE A 423 18.85 18.49 -23.27
C PHE A 423 17.58 19.11 -22.68
N ALA A 424 16.40 18.52 -22.91
CA ALA A 424 15.11 19.11 -22.49
C ALA A 424 15.06 19.42 -20.98
N TYR A 425 15.67 18.59 -20.13
CA TYR A 425 15.72 18.83 -18.69
C TYR A 425 16.61 20.03 -18.31
N LYS A 426 17.77 20.17 -18.96
CA LYS A 426 18.69 21.29 -18.74
C LYS A 426 18.07 22.59 -19.26
N GLU A 427 17.48 22.55 -20.45
CA GLU A 427 16.82 23.70 -21.06
C GLU A 427 15.56 24.12 -20.29
N HIS A 428 14.77 23.16 -19.77
CA HIS A 428 13.64 23.45 -18.89
C HIS A 428 14.10 24.13 -17.60
N ARG A 429 15.18 23.62 -16.97
CA ARG A 429 15.78 24.20 -15.78
C ARG A 429 16.30 25.62 -16.04
N GLU A 430 17.03 25.83 -17.13
CA GLU A 430 17.52 27.16 -17.54
C GLU A 430 16.36 28.11 -17.84
N ARG A 431 15.30 27.64 -18.48
CA ARG A 431 14.10 28.43 -18.78
C ARG A 431 13.32 28.78 -17.52
N GLU A 432 13.23 27.89 -16.54
CA GLU A 432 12.62 28.18 -15.23
C GLU A 432 13.46 29.16 -14.43
N ILE A 433 14.79 28.99 -14.42
CA ILE A 433 15.72 29.93 -13.80
C ILE A 433 15.58 31.31 -14.46
N LYS A 434 15.57 31.35 -15.80
CA LYS A 434 15.40 32.59 -16.58
C LYS A 434 14.03 33.23 -16.33
N LYS A 435 12.94 32.47 -16.28
CA LYS A 435 11.61 32.96 -15.92
C LYS A 435 11.55 33.47 -14.49
N LYS A 436 12.29 32.86 -13.56
CA LYS A 436 12.34 33.28 -12.16
C LYS A 436 13.13 34.58 -12.02
N ILE A 437 14.27 34.68 -12.69
CA ILE A 437 15.06 35.91 -12.84
C ILE A 437 14.23 36.99 -13.53
N GLU A 438 13.45 36.66 -14.56
CA GLU A 438 12.61 37.59 -15.29
C GLU A 438 11.41 38.04 -14.46
N LYS A 439 10.77 37.17 -13.66
CA LYS A 439 9.75 37.56 -12.68
C LYS A 439 10.31 38.44 -11.56
N GLU A 440 11.53 38.16 -11.09
CA GLU A 440 12.26 39.00 -10.14
C GLU A 440 12.66 40.35 -10.76
N ARG A 441 12.84 40.41 -12.09
CA ARG A 441 13.05 41.65 -12.85
C ARG A 441 11.74 42.39 -13.14
N GLU A 442 10.65 41.68 -13.41
CA GLU A 442 9.31 42.24 -13.69
C GLU A 442 8.69 42.90 -12.45
N THR A 443 9.00 42.38 -11.26
CA THR A 443 8.62 43.01 -9.99
C THR A 443 9.44 44.27 -9.67
N ARG A 444 10.47 44.58 -10.47
CA ARG A 444 11.42 45.66 -10.24
C ARG A 444 11.51 46.68 -11.39
N ILE A 445 10.35 47.02 -11.99
CA ILE A 445 10.07 48.14 -12.93
C ILE A 445 9.75 47.66 -14.36
N ARG A 446 8.52 47.93 -14.80
CA ARG A 446 8.22 48.23 -16.21
C ARG A 446 7.95 49.72 -16.33
N SER A 447 8.73 50.40 -17.17
CA SER A 447 8.29 51.59 -17.87
C SER A 447 8.63 51.39 -19.34
N THR A 448 7.58 51.09 -20.11
CA THR A 448 7.32 51.41 -21.53
C THR A 448 8.43 51.24 -22.58
N GLY A 449 8.04 50.59 -23.69
CA GLY A 449 8.88 50.26 -24.84
C GLY A 449 9.52 51.43 -25.61
N PRO A 450 10.29 51.11 -26.68
CA PRO A 450 11.49 51.84 -27.03
C PRO A 450 11.31 52.93 -28.10
N ASP A 451 12.27 53.87 -28.06
CA ASP A 451 12.82 54.71 -29.13
C ASP A 451 12.39 56.19 -29.25
N VAL A 452 13.08 57.05 -28.48
CA VAL A 452 13.44 58.42 -28.91
C VAL A 452 14.97 58.56 -28.89
N LYS A 453 15.58 58.87 -30.04
CA LYS A 453 17.05 58.90 -30.22
C LYS A 453 17.62 60.32 -30.05
N VAL A 454 18.45 60.53 -29.03
CA VAL A 454 19.25 61.76 -28.80
C VAL A 454 20.61 61.67 -29.53
N LYS A 455 21.10 62.78 -30.10
CA LYS A 455 22.27 62.80 -31.02
C LYS A 455 23.65 62.91 -30.34
N VAL A 456 23.79 63.62 -29.22
CA VAL A 456 25.09 63.88 -28.55
C VAL A 456 25.05 63.35 -27.10
N ASN A 457 26.18 62.83 -26.58
CA ASN A 457 26.29 62.20 -25.24
C ASN A 457 25.31 61.04 -24.97
N LYS A 458 25.21 60.10 -25.92
CA LYS A 458 24.38 58.88 -25.85
C LYS A 458 24.60 58.05 -24.59
N ASP A 459 25.81 58.03 -24.05
CA ASP A 459 26.15 57.21 -22.87
C ASP A 459 25.68 57.85 -21.56
N ILE A 460 25.59 59.19 -21.50
CA ILE A 460 25.04 59.91 -20.34
C ILE A 460 23.51 59.84 -20.37
N ALA A 461 22.89 60.00 -21.54
CA ALA A 461 21.45 59.80 -21.70
C ALA A 461 21.02 58.37 -21.31
N LYS A 462 21.79 57.35 -21.73
CA LYS A 462 21.59 55.97 -21.28
C LYS A 462 21.78 55.81 -19.76
N ARG A 463 22.77 56.48 -19.17
CA ARG A 463 23.00 56.43 -17.71
C ARG A 463 21.92 57.13 -16.88
N LEU A 464 21.33 58.22 -17.39
CA LEU A 464 20.22 58.93 -16.74
C LEU A 464 18.90 58.17 -16.86
N VAL A 465 18.64 57.50 -17.99
CA VAL A 465 17.53 56.55 -18.13
C VAL A 465 17.67 55.38 -17.14
N THR A 466 18.91 54.97 -16.80
CA THR A 466 19.14 53.88 -15.83
C THR A 466 19.04 54.28 -14.36
N ASN A 467 19.14 55.58 -14.02
CA ASN A 467 19.00 56.08 -12.66
C ASN A 467 17.74 56.96 -12.58
N GLY A 468 16.59 56.32 -12.38
CA GLY A 468 15.28 56.95 -12.38
C GLY A 468 15.06 57.95 -11.24
N GLU A 469 14.83 59.20 -11.64
CA GLU A 469 13.79 60.08 -11.09
C GLU A 469 13.09 60.72 -12.30
N GLU A 470 11.78 60.92 -12.16
CA GLU A 470 10.82 61.31 -13.21
C GLU A 470 11.27 62.47 -14.11
N ASP A 471 11.01 62.32 -15.42
CA ASP A 471 10.85 63.31 -16.49
C ASP A 471 11.47 64.71 -16.30
N LYS A 472 12.81 64.79 -16.15
CA LYS A 472 13.55 66.06 -16.28
C LYS A 472 14.10 66.33 -17.69
N LEU A 473 14.15 65.33 -18.57
CA LEU A 473 14.61 65.50 -19.96
C LEU A 473 13.58 66.15 -20.90
N ALA A 474 12.35 66.34 -20.43
CA ALA A 474 11.30 67.03 -21.17
C ALA A 474 11.11 68.51 -20.77
N ASP A 475 11.88 69.02 -19.78
CA ASP A 475 11.81 70.45 -19.38
C ASP A 475 12.64 71.29 -20.36
N ASP A 476 11.95 72.15 -21.13
CA ASP A 476 12.53 73.02 -22.16
C ASP A 476 13.66 73.93 -21.63
N ARG A 477 13.74 74.15 -20.31
CA ARG A 477 14.80 74.98 -19.70
C ARG A 477 16.17 74.31 -19.63
N PHE A 478 16.25 72.99 -19.67
CA PHE A 478 17.52 72.26 -19.54
C PHE A 478 18.04 71.68 -20.86
N LYS A 479 17.28 71.83 -21.94
CA LYS A 479 17.63 71.31 -23.28
C LYS A 479 18.93 71.90 -23.83
N ASN A 480 19.18 73.19 -23.62
CA ASN A 480 20.41 73.86 -24.09
C ASN A 480 21.67 73.33 -23.38
N MET A 481 21.57 72.94 -22.11
CA MET A 481 22.71 72.44 -21.33
C MET A 481 23.24 71.09 -21.85
N PHE A 482 22.41 70.33 -22.58
CA PHE A 482 22.78 69.02 -23.16
C PHE A 482 23.19 69.10 -24.64
N GLU A 483 22.93 70.22 -25.31
CA GLU A 483 23.31 70.48 -26.71
C GLU A 483 24.59 71.33 -26.82
N ASP A 484 24.96 72.09 -25.77
CA ASP A 484 26.16 72.94 -25.73
C ASP A 484 27.47 72.14 -25.56
N GLU A 485 28.46 72.40 -26.43
CA GLU A 485 29.76 71.70 -26.44
C GLU A 485 30.66 72.05 -25.24
N ASP A 486 30.45 73.21 -24.61
CA ASP A 486 31.25 73.71 -23.48
C ASP A 486 31.01 72.95 -22.16
N PHE A 487 29.88 72.22 -22.04
CA PHE A 487 29.53 71.44 -20.84
C PHE A 487 29.96 69.97 -20.92
N THR A 488 30.87 69.63 -21.83
CA THR A 488 31.42 68.27 -21.99
C THR A 488 32.34 67.90 -20.82
N VAL A 489 31.98 66.85 -20.08
CA VAL A 489 32.79 66.36 -18.95
C VAL A 489 33.93 65.48 -19.46
N ASP A 490 35.16 65.96 -19.34
CA ASP A 490 36.36 65.24 -19.78
C ASP A 490 36.75 64.14 -18.76
N VAL A 491 36.46 62.89 -19.13
CA VAL A 491 36.66 61.67 -18.32
C VAL A 491 38.16 61.40 -18.05
N THR A 492 39.06 62.09 -18.76
CA THR A 492 40.51 61.96 -18.56
C THR A 492 41.06 62.84 -17.45
N SER A 493 40.27 63.83 -16.98
CA SER A 493 40.68 64.76 -15.93
C SER A 493 40.94 64.07 -14.58
N HIS A 494 41.93 64.60 -13.85
CA HIS A 494 42.40 64.02 -12.59
C HIS A 494 41.33 64.08 -11.48
N GLU A 495 40.53 65.15 -11.45
CA GLU A 495 39.45 65.32 -10.47
C GLU A 495 38.32 64.30 -10.67
N PHE A 496 37.94 64.02 -11.93
CA PHE A 496 36.91 63.03 -12.24
C PHE A 496 37.31 61.60 -11.83
N ARG A 497 38.61 61.26 -11.94
CA ARG A 497 39.16 59.96 -11.54
C ARG A 497 39.23 59.74 -10.03
N MET A 498 39.41 60.80 -9.24
CA MET A 498 39.40 60.69 -7.76
C MET A 498 37.98 60.49 -7.21
N ILE A 499 36.98 61.07 -7.86
CA ILE A 499 35.58 60.96 -7.43
C ILE A 499 34.95 59.61 -7.85
N ASN A 500 35.41 59.01 -8.96
CA ASN A 500 34.88 57.74 -9.49
C ASN A 500 35.96 56.63 -9.59
N PRO A 501 36.27 55.92 -8.48
CA PRO A 501 37.35 54.92 -8.43
C PRO A 501 37.12 53.69 -9.33
N VAL A 502 35.88 53.40 -9.73
CA VAL A 502 35.53 52.27 -10.63
C VAL A 502 35.94 52.48 -12.09
N SER A 503 36.20 53.72 -12.51
CA SER A 503 36.62 54.04 -13.88
C SER A 503 38.13 53.87 -14.11
N SER A 504 38.90 53.58 -13.05
CA SER A 504 40.38 53.55 -13.08
C SER A 504 40.99 52.27 -13.67
N THR A 505 40.18 51.26 -14.01
CA THR A 505 40.66 49.97 -14.55
C THR A 505 40.71 49.92 -16.09
N ILE A 506 40.28 50.99 -16.77
CA ILE A 506 40.26 51.07 -18.23
C ILE A 506 41.50 51.87 -18.69
N LYS A 507 42.56 51.16 -19.08
CA LYS A 507 43.66 51.76 -19.87
C LYS A 507 43.26 51.79 -21.35
N PRO A 508 43.42 52.91 -22.07
CA PRO A 508 43.28 52.93 -23.53
C PRO A 508 44.65 52.81 -24.20
N GLY A 509 44.81 51.85 -25.13
CA GLY A 509 45.84 51.87 -26.16
C GLY A 509 46.60 50.54 -26.39
N GLY A 510 46.50 49.99 -27.61
CA GLY A 510 47.38 48.96 -28.16
C GLY A 510 46.68 47.96 -29.10
N ASN A 511 46.94 48.05 -30.41
CA ASN A 511 46.22 47.41 -31.52
C ASN A 511 46.87 46.08 -31.99
N ARG A 512 46.09 45.23 -32.71
CA ARG A 512 46.46 44.08 -33.60
C ARG A 512 46.98 42.79 -32.91
N ASP A 513 46.62 41.53 -33.25
CA ASP A 513 46.12 40.89 -34.48
C ASP A 513 45.31 39.60 -34.17
N GLY A 514 44.36 39.26 -35.06
CA GLY A 514 43.96 37.91 -35.51
C GLY A 514 43.47 36.82 -34.53
N GLY A 515 42.19 36.42 -34.65
CA GLY A 515 41.74 35.07 -34.26
C GLY A 515 40.32 34.98 -33.68
N MET A 516 39.42 34.35 -34.42
CA MET A 516 38.02 34.05 -34.08
C MET A 516 37.89 33.06 -32.90
N GLY A 517 37.06 33.34 -31.90
CA GLY A 517 36.70 32.41 -30.82
C GLY A 517 35.64 33.00 -29.87
N PRO A 518 34.72 32.20 -29.29
CA PRO A 518 33.53 32.71 -28.60
C PRO A 518 33.87 33.37 -27.25
N ASP A 519 33.10 34.41 -26.93
CA ASP A 519 33.25 35.31 -25.79
C ASP A 519 33.61 34.59 -24.47
N ARG A 520 34.87 34.75 -24.05
CA ARG A 520 35.25 34.55 -22.65
C ARG A 520 34.68 35.70 -21.84
N GLU A 521 33.46 35.52 -21.31
CA GLU A 521 32.98 36.30 -20.17
C GLU A 521 34.04 36.23 -19.06
N ARG A 522 34.70 37.35 -18.82
CA ARG A 522 35.62 37.52 -17.70
C ARG A 522 34.81 37.38 -16.42
N LEU A 523 35.09 36.32 -15.65
CA LEU A 523 34.44 36.06 -14.37
C LEU A 523 34.52 37.31 -13.47
N ARG A 524 33.36 37.92 -13.24
CA ARG A 524 33.14 38.74 -12.05
C ARG A 524 33.23 37.80 -10.84
N GLY A 525 34.09 38.12 -9.87
CA GLY A 525 34.08 37.42 -8.58
C GLY A 525 32.70 37.58 -7.96
N LYS A 526 32.03 36.45 -7.68
CA LYS A 526 30.71 36.43 -7.05
C LYS A 526 30.75 37.20 -5.74
N THR A 527 29.74 38.01 -5.49
CA THR A 527 29.60 38.71 -4.21
C THR A 527 29.30 37.69 -3.10
N ALA A 528 29.63 38.01 -1.84
CA ALA A 528 29.43 37.09 -0.72
C ALA A 528 27.95 36.64 -0.57
N ALA A 529 26.99 37.46 -1.00
CA ALA A 529 25.58 37.11 -1.04
C ALA A 529 25.26 36.06 -2.12
N GLU A 530 25.84 36.20 -3.33
CA GLU A 530 25.68 35.22 -4.42
C GLU A 530 26.33 33.87 -4.08
N LEU A 531 27.46 33.87 -3.37
CA LEU A 531 28.10 32.64 -2.86
C LEU A 531 27.25 31.96 -1.78
N SER A 532 26.66 32.73 -0.86
CA SER A 532 25.82 32.19 0.21
C SER A 532 24.51 31.59 -0.32
N ASP A 533 23.90 32.19 -1.34
CA ASP A 533 22.65 31.69 -1.91
C ASP A 533 22.86 30.48 -2.81
N GLU A 534 24.01 30.41 -3.51
CA GLU A 534 24.41 29.23 -4.27
C GLU A 534 24.69 28.03 -3.34
N GLU A 535 25.36 28.24 -2.20
CA GLU A 535 25.60 27.19 -1.19
C GLU A 535 24.29 26.73 -0.49
N ARG A 536 23.33 27.66 -0.33
CA ARG A 536 21.99 27.35 0.20
C ARG A 536 21.14 26.53 -0.80
N LEU A 537 21.30 26.77 -2.09
CA LEU A 537 20.65 25.99 -3.15
C LEU A 537 21.32 24.62 -3.34
N GLU A 538 22.64 24.53 -3.29
CA GLU A 538 23.38 23.26 -3.32
C GLU A 538 23.07 22.36 -2.14
N SER A 539 22.83 22.93 -0.95
CA SER A 539 22.43 22.17 0.24
C SER A 539 20.98 21.67 0.17
N GLN A 540 20.08 22.39 -0.50
CA GLN A 540 18.74 21.88 -0.84
C GLN A 540 18.79 20.76 -1.88
N ASP A 541 19.65 20.88 -2.90
CA ASP A 541 19.83 19.84 -3.93
C ASP A 541 20.52 18.58 -3.38
N LYS A 542 21.47 18.72 -2.44
CA LYS A 542 22.06 17.56 -1.72
C LYS A 542 21.06 16.84 -0.83
N ARG A 543 20.11 17.56 -0.22
CA ARG A 543 19.00 16.94 0.55
C ARG A 543 18.02 16.19 -0.34
N LYS A 544 17.85 16.59 -1.60
CA LYS A 544 17.07 15.83 -2.60
C LYS A 544 17.85 14.65 -3.20
N ARG A 545 19.18 14.73 -3.30
CA ARG A 545 20.04 13.66 -3.82
C ARG A 545 20.42 12.59 -2.78
N GLY A 546 20.32 12.88 -1.48
CA GLY A 546 20.62 11.91 -0.41
C GLY A 546 19.53 10.87 -0.15
N GLY A 547 18.47 10.83 -0.96
CA GLY A 547 17.31 9.95 -0.77
C GLY A 547 17.08 8.91 -1.86
N ALA A 548 18.03 8.68 -2.78
CA ALA A 548 17.83 7.73 -3.86
C ALA A 548 19.14 7.00 -4.19
N PHE A 549 19.26 5.74 -3.73
CA PHE A 549 19.92 4.63 -4.42
C PHE A 549 19.66 3.34 -3.61
N ASP A 550 18.50 2.73 -3.84
CA ASP A 550 18.38 1.27 -3.97
C ASP A 550 17.04 0.97 -4.65
N ASP A 551 17.05 0.98 -5.98
CA ASP A 551 16.30 0.03 -6.83
C ASP A 551 16.63 0.32 -8.29
N ASP A 552 17.36 -0.60 -8.90
CA ASP A 552 17.46 -0.77 -10.34
C ASP A 552 17.14 -2.25 -10.60
N ASP A 553 15.95 -2.50 -11.15
CA ASP A 553 15.84 -3.51 -12.19
C ASP A 553 14.74 -3.09 -13.16
N SER A 554 15.21 -2.93 -14.39
CA SER A 554 14.51 -2.80 -15.65
C SER A 554 13.50 -3.91 -15.88
N VAL A 555 12.35 -3.48 -16.42
CA VAL A 555 11.28 -4.27 -17.01
C VAL A 555 11.69 -4.67 -18.43
N GLU A 556 11.65 -5.96 -18.74
CA GLU A 556 11.35 -6.46 -20.09
C GLU A 556 9.96 -7.08 -20.05
N GLU A 557 9.04 -6.52 -20.83
CA GLU A 557 7.83 -7.18 -21.32
C GLU A 557 8.08 -7.50 -22.80
N GLU A 558 8.13 -8.80 -23.10
CA GLU A 558 7.66 -9.39 -24.37
C GLU A 558 6.21 -9.84 -24.13
N SER A 559 5.28 -9.93 -25.09
CA SER A 559 5.29 -9.89 -26.56
C SER A 559 3.81 -9.89 -27.01
N SER A 560 3.53 -9.55 -28.28
CA SER A 560 2.78 -10.48 -29.14
C SER A 560 2.77 -10.01 -30.59
N SER A 561 3.52 -10.72 -31.44
CA SER A 561 2.95 -11.44 -32.58
C SER A 561 3.90 -12.54 -33.02
N ASP A 562 3.39 -13.78 -32.97
CA ASP A 562 4.07 -15.05 -33.19
C ASP A 562 4.81 -15.14 -34.53
N GLU A 563 6.09 -15.55 -34.49
CA GLU A 563 6.75 -16.53 -35.41
C GLU A 563 8.31 -16.51 -35.33
N GLU A 564 8.95 -15.65 -34.52
CA GLU A 564 10.44 -15.60 -34.40
C GLU A 564 11.03 -16.11 -33.05
N GLU A 565 10.21 -16.67 -32.16
CA GLU A 565 10.56 -16.93 -30.73
C GLU A 565 11.62 -18.01 -30.45
N ASP A 566 11.97 -18.89 -31.39
CA ASP A 566 12.82 -20.06 -31.05
C ASP A 566 14.33 -19.77 -30.97
N TYR A 567 14.83 -18.71 -31.63
CA TYR A 567 16.27 -18.39 -31.64
C TYR A 567 16.69 -17.41 -30.54
N GLU A 568 15.85 -16.41 -30.22
CA GLU A 568 16.12 -15.42 -29.16
C GLU A 568 15.94 -16.01 -27.76
N ALA A 569 14.96 -16.90 -27.55
CA ALA A 569 14.75 -17.58 -26.27
C ALA A 569 15.97 -18.42 -25.83
N LYS A 570 16.73 -18.96 -26.80
CA LYS A 570 17.92 -19.77 -26.53
C LYS A 570 19.11 -18.91 -26.09
N GLN A 571 19.26 -17.71 -26.65
CA GLN A 571 20.30 -16.76 -26.26
C GLN A 571 19.99 -16.07 -24.92
N ALA A 572 18.72 -15.74 -24.68
CA ALA A 572 18.27 -15.18 -23.40
C ALA A 572 18.44 -16.16 -22.23
N ARG A 573 18.20 -17.47 -22.45
CA ARG A 573 18.46 -18.50 -21.43
C ARG A 573 19.94 -18.63 -21.07
N LEU A 574 20.83 -18.66 -22.07
CA LEU A 574 22.28 -18.70 -21.85
C LEU A 574 22.80 -17.46 -21.11
N ALA A 575 22.28 -16.27 -21.42
CA ALA A 575 22.62 -15.03 -20.73
C ALA A 575 22.13 -15.01 -19.27
N LYS A 576 20.93 -15.56 -19.02
CA LYS A 576 20.34 -15.66 -17.67
C LYS A 576 21.09 -16.66 -16.80
N GLU A 577 21.46 -17.82 -17.33
CA GLU A 577 22.31 -18.80 -16.66
C GLU A 577 23.70 -18.23 -16.33
N ALA A 578 24.30 -17.46 -17.24
CA ALA A 578 25.57 -16.79 -16.98
C ALA A 578 25.47 -15.70 -15.88
N ARG A 579 24.35 -14.96 -15.82
CA ARG A 579 24.09 -13.94 -14.77
C ARG A 579 23.83 -14.59 -13.40
N GLU A 580 23.12 -15.72 -13.37
CA GLU A 580 22.94 -16.51 -12.15
C GLU A 580 24.22 -17.17 -11.67
N ALA A 581 25.04 -17.72 -12.58
CA ALA A 581 26.34 -18.29 -12.24
C ALA A 581 27.28 -17.23 -11.63
N LYS A 582 27.30 -15.99 -12.17
CA LYS A 582 28.05 -14.87 -11.58
C LYS A 582 27.50 -14.42 -10.23
N LYS A 583 26.18 -14.41 -10.03
CA LYS A 583 25.57 -14.11 -8.72
C LYS A 583 25.93 -15.18 -7.69
N LYS A 584 25.85 -16.47 -8.05
CA LYS A 584 26.24 -17.59 -7.18
C LYS A 584 27.72 -17.57 -6.84
N ALA A 585 28.61 -17.37 -7.81
CA ALA A 585 30.05 -17.25 -7.58
C ALA A 585 30.40 -16.09 -6.63
N LYS A 586 29.74 -14.92 -6.77
CA LYS A 586 29.92 -13.78 -5.86
C LYS A 586 29.36 -14.03 -4.45
N GLN A 587 28.34 -14.87 -4.34
CA GLN A 587 27.74 -15.26 -3.07
C GLN A 587 28.58 -16.34 -2.35
N GLU A 588 29.18 -17.25 -3.11
CA GLU A 588 30.18 -18.21 -2.65
C GLU A 588 31.45 -17.49 -2.19
N GLU A 589 31.97 -16.52 -2.96
CA GLU A 589 33.13 -15.72 -2.55
C GLU A 589 32.86 -14.92 -1.25
N ARG A 590 31.63 -14.42 -1.05
CA ARG A 590 31.21 -13.80 0.22
C ARG A 590 31.09 -14.83 1.36
N ARG A 591 30.59 -16.03 1.09
CA ARG A 591 30.53 -17.12 2.09
C ARG A 591 31.91 -17.64 2.44
N GLU A 592 32.81 -17.75 1.47
CA GLU A 592 34.21 -18.12 1.69
C GLU A 592 34.93 -17.04 2.49
N LYS A 593 34.80 -15.75 2.15
CA LYS A 593 35.36 -14.66 2.97
C LYS A 593 34.79 -14.63 4.38
N GLN A 594 33.48 -14.90 4.55
CA GLN A 594 32.89 -15.01 5.89
C GLN A 594 33.32 -16.28 6.62
N ALA A 595 33.53 -17.40 5.92
CA ALA A 595 34.03 -18.63 6.50
C ALA A 595 35.49 -18.49 6.89
N LEU A 596 36.32 -17.84 6.08
CA LEU A 596 37.72 -17.53 6.36
C LEU A 596 37.83 -16.55 7.52
N ALA A 597 37.02 -15.49 7.56
CA ALA A 597 36.94 -14.59 8.72
C ALA A 597 36.43 -15.31 9.99
N LYS A 598 35.51 -16.27 9.86
CA LYS A 598 35.03 -17.09 10.98
C LYS A 598 36.05 -18.14 11.40
N GLN A 599 36.87 -18.65 10.48
CA GLN A 599 37.95 -19.59 10.73
C GLN A 599 39.16 -18.88 11.35
N GLU A 600 39.47 -17.67 10.91
CA GLU A 600 40.42 -16.75 11.55
C GLU A 600 39.94 -16.39 12.97
N PHE A 601 38.65 -16.06 13.13
CA PHE A 601 38.06 -15.80 14.44
C PHE A 601 38.10 -17.05 15.35
N MET A 602 37.79 -18.24 14.82
CA MET A 602 37.89 -19.50 15.57
C MET A 602 39.34 -19.93 15.83
N SER A 603 40.30 -19.54 15.00
CA SER A 603 41.73 -19.74 15.26
C SER A 603 42.31 -18.73 16.26
N SER A 604 41.68 -17.55 16.39
CA SER A 604 42.03 -16.51 17.36
C SER A 604 41.44 -16.75 18.75
N LEU A 605 40.49 -17.69 18.86
CA LEU A 605 40.01 -18.20 20.13
C LEU A 605 41.01 -19.25 20.65
N PRO A 606 41.57 -19.11 21.86
CA PRO A 606 42.34 -20.19 22.45
C PRO A 606 41.39 -21.37 22.68
N SER A 607 41.68 -22.50 22.04
CA SER A 607 40.88 -23.72 22.24
C SER A 607 40.93 -24.09 23.72
N MET A 608 39.78 -24.15 24.38
CA MET A 608 39.63 -24.81 25.67
C MET A 608 39.85 -26.31 25.45
N ARG A 609 41.13 -26.71 25.40
CA ARG A 609 41.52 -28.11 25.53
C ARG A 609 41.20 -28.53 26.95
N THR A 610 40.41 -29.58 27.05
CA THR A 610 40.32 -30.45 28.22
C THR A 610 41.72 -30.71 28.74
N VAL A 611 41.88 -30.50 30.05
CA VAL A 611 43.11 -30.80 30.79
C VAL A 611 43.38 -32.29 30.66
N ASP A 612 44.35 -32.64 29.83
CA ASP A 612 45.13 -33.86 30.01
C ASP A 612 46.58 -33.45 30.28
N MET A 613 47.06 -33.93 31.42
CA MET A 613 48.41 -33.77 31.94
C MET A 613 49.45 -34.24 30.93
N THR A 614 50.44 -33.39 30.59
CA THR A 614 51.90 -33.68 30.52
C THR A 614 52.65 -32.66 29.65
N GLY A 615 53.74 -32.09 30.20
CA GLY A 615 54.97 -31.78 29.44
C GLY A 615 55.13 -30.43 28.71
N ASN A 616 55.95 -29.56 29.30
CA ASN A 616 56.92 -28.60 28.72
C ASN A 616 56.55 -27.63 27.57
N GLY A 617 56.76 -26.32 27.82
CA GLY A 617 57.20 -25.36 26.79
C GLY A 617 56.70 -23.91 26.93
N LEU A 618 57.52 -23.04 27.55
CA LEU A 618 57.81 -21.59 27.30
C LEU A 618 56.97 -20.84 26.23
N GLN A 619 56.58 -19.55 26.28
CA GLN A 619 56.78 -18.41 27.18
C GLN A 619 55.97 -17.19 26.63
N GLY A 620 55.28 -16.44 27.51
CA GLY A 620 55.03 -14.99 27.44
C GLY A 620 54.09 -14.37 26.39
N ASN A 621 52.92 -13.87 26.82
CA ASN A 621 52.47 -12.51 26.49
C ASN A 621 51.36 -12.00 27.43
N LYS A 622 51.40 -10.68 27.68
CA LYS A 622 50.70 -9.91 28.73
C LYS A 622 49.17 -10.06 28.73
N ASP A 623 48.63 -10.45 29.89
CA ASP A 623 47.21 -10.36 30.21
C ASP A 623 46.81 -8.89 30.44
N VAL A 624 45.81 -8.38 29.71
CA VAL A 624 45.14 -7.12 30.05
C VAL A 624 44.16 -7.43 31.17
N ALA A 625 44.36 -6.80 32.34
CA ALA A 625 43.57 -7.07 33.53
C ALA A 625 42.13 -6.53 33.39
N PHE A 626 41.19 -7.27 33.98
CA PHE A 626 39.75 -7.00 34.01
C PHE A 626 39.38 -5.59 34.53
N GLU A 627 40.30 -4.93 35.25
CA GLU A 627 40.14 -3.58 35.81
C GLU A 627 40.14 -2.50 34.72
N ASP A 628 40.98 -2.62 33.69
CA ASP A 628 41.04 -1.66 32.56
C ASP A 628 39.76 -1.68 31.73
N LEU A 629 39.07 -2.83 31.68
CA LEU A 629 37.78 -2.98 30.99
C LEU A 629 36.61 -2.41 31.79
N TYR A 630 36.73 -2.34 33.12
CA TYR A 630 35.69 -1.78 33.99
C TYR A 630 35.71 -0.25 33.93
N ASP A 631 36.90 0.35 33.94
CA ASP A 631 37.06 1.80 33.85
C ASP A 631 36.59 2.34 32.48
N ASP A 632 36.82 1.61 31.39
CA ASP A 632 36.33 1.94 30.04
C ASP A 632 34.80 1.92 29.92
N VAL A 633 34.11 1.10 30.73
CA VAL A 633 32.64 1.05 30.77
C VAL A 633 32.10 2.18 31.64
N ASP A 634 32.75 2.46 32.77
CA ASP A 634 32.36 3.52 33.69
C ASP A 634 32.57 4.93 33.08
N GLU A 635 33.61 5.10 32.25
CA GLU A 635 33.81 6.32 31.45
C GLU A 635 32.71 6.50 30.38
N LYS A 636 32.31 5.43 29.70
CA LYS A 636 31.21 5.47 28.72
C LYS A 636 29.87 5.77 29.38
N GLU A 637 29.62 5.24 30.57
CA GLU A 637 28.41 5.56 31.33
C GLU A 637 28.38 7.03 31.77
N LYS A 638 29.52 7.59 32.17
CA LYS A 638 29.66 9.02 32.47
C LYS A 638 29.46 9.90 31.24
N GLU A 639 29.98 9.53 30.07
CA GLU A 639 29.73 10.24 28.81
C GLU A 639 28.24 10.21 28.42
N ILE A 640 27.56 9.07 28.62
CA ILE A 640 26.12 8.94 28.36
C ILE A 640 25.31 9.78 29.36
N ALA A 641 25.74 9.89 30.62
CA ALA A 641 25.12 10.73 31.63
C ALA A 641 25.29 12.22 31.32
N GLU A 642 26.47 12.66 30.88
CA GLU A 642 26.72 14.04 30.43
C GLU A 642 25.89 14.39 29.19
N LEU A 643 25.74 13.48 28.23
CA LEU A 643 24.89 13.66 27.05
C LEU A 643 23.40 13.80 27.42
N LYS A 644 22.92 13.07 28.44
CA LYS A 644 21.56 13.22 28.97
C LYS A 644 21.36 14.54 29.71
N SER A 645 22.40 15.07 30.37
CA SER A 645 22.33 16.34 31.11
C SER A 645 22.16 17.58 30.21
N ASN A 646 22.58 17.48 28.94
CA ASN A 646 22.50 18.54 27.94
C ASN A 646 21.14 18.63 27.22
N VAL A 647 20.17 17.79 27.58
CA VAL A 647 18.83 17.74 26.99
C VAL A 647 17.78 18.02 28.05
N LYS A 648 17.11 19.18 27.98
CA LYS A 648 15.93 19.48 28.81
C LYS A 648 14.66 19.38 27.98
N ARG A 649 13.65 18.66 28.48
CA ARG A 649 12.33 18.50 27.84
C ARG A 649 11.27 19.24 28.65
N GLY A 650 10.54 20.13 28.00
CA GLY A 650 9.41 20.84 28.59
C GLY A 650 8.10 20.02 28.56
N PRO A 651 7.11 20.33 29.42
CA PRO A 651 5.86 19.58 29.55
C PRO A 651 4.90 19.69 28.36
N ARG A 652 5.22 20.50 27.34
CA ARG A 652 4.45 20.62 26.07
C ARG A 652 5.18 20.09 24.84
N GLY A 653 6.25 19.32 25.02
CA GLY A 653 6.92 18.60 23.93
C GLY A 653 8.04 19.37 23.21
N GLU A 654 8.49 20.50 23.77
CA GLU A 654 9.68 21.21 23.30
C GLU A 654 10.97 20.65 23.93
N MET A 655 12.04 20.60 23.15
CA MET A 655 13.34 20.03 23.55
C MET A 655 14.46 21.04 23.28
N GLU A 656 15.18 21.43 24.33
CA GLU A 656 16.31 22.37 24.26
C GLU A 656 17.64 21.62 24.41
N LEU A 657 18.63 22.00 23.59
CA LEU A 657 19.96 21.39 23.52
C LEU A 657 21.04 22.48 23.50
N THR A 658 21.99 22.43 24.42
CA THR A 658 23.14 23.35 24.48
C THR A 658 24.43 22.66 24.04
N PHE A 659 25.13 23.21 23.04
CA PHE A 659 26.36 22.64 22.47
C PHE A 659 27.56 23.57 22.66
N VAL A 660 28.68 23.04 23.15
CA VAL A 660 29.97 23.75 23.25
C VAL A 660 30.99 23.11 22.30
N PRO A 661 31.43 23.79 21.23
CA PRO A 661 32.33 23.20 20.24
C PRO A 661 33.77 23.03 20.75
N LYS A 662 34.36 21.83 20.55
CA LYS A 662 35.81 21.58 20.72
C LYS A 662 36.49 21.39 19.35
N PRO A 663 37.74 21.88 19.15
CA PRO A 663 38.45 21.75 17.88
C PRO A 663 39.00 20.33 17.65
N LYS A 664 38.95 19.84 16.40
CA LYS A 664 39.35 18.48 16.00
C LYS A 664 40.88 18.30 15.95
N PRO A 665 41.43 17.13 16.36
CA PRO A 665 42.86 16.84 16.21
C PRO A 665 43.22 16.44 14.77
N LYS A 666 44.45 16.79 14.34
CA LYS A 666 44.99 16.52 13.00
C LYS A 666 45.48 15.06 12.87
N ARG A 667 45.10 14.37 11.79
CA ARG A 667 45.57 13.02 11.44
C ARG A 667 47.00 13.06 10.88
N VAL A 668 47.86 12.17 11.35
CA VAL A 668 49.21 11.90 10.82
C VAL A 668 49.09 10.91 9.64
N LYS A 669 49.77 11.19 8.53
CA LYS A 669 49.87 10.28 7.36
C LYS A 669 50.91 9.19 7.62
N ARG A 670 50.56 7.92 7.37
CA ARG A 670 51.53 6.82 7.24
C ARG A 670 52.06 6.76 5.80
N GLN A 671 53.35 6.50 5.69
CA GLN A 671 54.11 6.36 4.46
C GLN A 671 54.39 4.86 4.30
N ASP A 672 53.97 4.27 3.18
CA ASP A 672 54.31 2.89 2.83
C ASP A 672 55.51 2.93 1.87
N ASN A 673 56.58 2.21 2.20
CA ASN A 673 57.71 1.91 1.34
C ASN A 673 57.76 0.38 1.21
N ASP A 674 57.70 -0.11 -0.03
CA ASP A 674 58.12 -1.46 -0.40
C ASP A 674 59.50 -1.32 -1.05
N ASP A 675 60.46 -2.15 -0.64
CA ASP A 675 61.45 -2.79 -1.51
C ASP A 675 62.29 -3.81 -0.70
N ASP A 676 62.58 -4.91 -1.37
CA ASP A 676 62.98 -6.24 -0.88
C ASP A 676 64.44 -6.40 -0.37
N GLU A 677 64.66 -7.59 0.20
CA GLU A 677 65.90 -8.40 0.25
C GLU A 677 66.88 -8.30 1.45
N GLU A 678 67.02 -9.50 2.06
CA GLU A 678 68.24 -10.16 2.59
C GLU A 678 68.93 -9.71 3.91
N HIS A 679 68.91 -10.69 4.83
CA HIS A 679 69.95 -11.13 5.76
C HIS A 679 71.22 -10.26 5.95
N ASP A 680 71.44 -9.74 7.17
CA ASP A 680 72.53 -10.17 8.07
C ASP A 680 72.72 -9.20 9.25
N GLY A 681 73.06 -9.78 10.41
CA GLY A 681 74.02 -9.22 11.37
C GLY A 681 73.54 -8.18 12.40
N ASP A 682 73.41 -8.65 13.65
CA ASP A 682 74.01 -8.10 14.87
C ASP A 682 74.25 -6.57 14.95
N ASN A 683 73.66 -5.89 15.95
CA ASN A 683 74.36 -5.52 17.19
C ASN A 683 73.57 -4.50 18.04
N GLU A 684 73.42 -4.84 19.32
CA GLU A 684 73.50 -4.04 20.56
C GLU A 684 72.97 -2.59 20.71
N GLY A 685 72.49 -2.33 21.94
CA GLY A 685 72.00 -1.04 22.47
C GLY A 685 73.00 0.12 22.38
N GLU A 686 72.62 1.37 22.66
CA GLU A 686 72.27 1.86 23.99
C GLU A 686 71.79 3.31 23.93
N GLU A 687 70.99 3.65 24.94
CA GLU A 687 70.93 4.91 25.69
C GLU A 687 70.48 6.28 25.10
N LYS A 688 69.76 6.96 26.00
CA LYS A 688 69.12 8.28 25.95
C LYS A 688 70.14 9.42 25.86
N GLN A 689 69.72 10.58 25.32
CA GLN A 689 69.95 11.88 25.98
C GLN A 689 69.13 13.05 25.39
N ASP A 690 68.56 13.84 26.30
CA ASP A 690 67.90 15.14 26.11
C ASP A 690 68.82 16.22 25.52
N LYS A 691 68.28 17.11 24.66
CA LYS A 691 68.72 18.53 24.52
C LYS A 691 67.59 19.47 24.06
N GLY A 692 67.06 20.26 25.00
CA GLY A 692 67.18 21.74 25.08
C GLY A 692 66.63 22.72 24.00
N ARG A 693 65.78 23.65 24.50
CA ARG A 693 65.66 25.12 24.19
C ARG A 693 65.07 25.55 22.82
N THR A 694 64.30 26.63 22.63
CA THR A 694 64.01 27.89 23.37
C THR A 694 62.64 28.49 22.96
N LYS A 695 61.97 29.20 23.89
CA LYS A 695 60.82 30.11 23.65
C LYS A 695 61.28 31.56 23.88
N GLN A 696 60.80 32.53 23.10
CA GLN A 696 60.91 33.97 23.40
C GLN A 696 59.65 34.49 24.11
N ARG A 697 59.84 35.30 25.16
CA ARG A 697 58.80 36.02 25.93
C ARG A 697 58.78 37.48 25.49
N PHE A 698 57.59 38.06 25.34
CA PHE A 698 57.36 39.50 25.42
C PHE A 698 56.25 39.74 26.45
N ASP A 699 56.59 40.46 27.51
CA ASP A 699 55.67 40.95 28.52
C ASP A 699 56.03 42.42 28.79
N GLY A 700 55.04 43.32 28.90
CA GLY A 700 55.28 44.69 29.38
C GLY A 700 54.70 45.90 28.62
N ARG A 701 53.44 45.90 28.15
CA ARG A 701 52.70 47.17 27.97
C ARG A 701 51.33 47.16 28.66
N ARG A 702 51.26 47.92 29.75
CA ARG A 702 50.03 48.32 30.46
C ARG A 702 49.19 49.27 29.59
N ARG A 703 47.86 49.21 29.70
CA ARG A 703 47.01 50.22 30.39
C ARG A 703 45.51 49.98 30.13
N ALA A 704 44.74 50.04 31.21
CA ALA A 704 43.28 50.13 31.21
C ALA A 704 42.79 51.59 31.31
N SER A 705 41.47 51.76 31.10
CA SER A 705 40.58 52.93 31.37
C SER A 705 40.51 53.95 30.20
N LYS A 706 39.36 54.36 29.64
CA LYS A 706 38.19 55.02 30.25
C LYS A 706 37.00 55.09 29.26
N ASN A 707 35.79 55.07 29.82
CA ASN A 707 34.47 55.22 29.19
C ASN A 707 34.23 56.57 28.49
N THR A 708 33.27 56.60 27.55
CA THR A 708 32.10 57.53 27.43
C THR A 708 31.46 57.29 26.04
N PHE A 709 30.20 56.88 25.92
CA PHE A 709 29.02 57.73 25.99
C PHE A 709 27.75 56.90 26.33
N ARG A 710 26.99 57.33 27.35
CA ARG A 710 25.51 57.20 27.43
C ARG A 710 24.94 58.10 26.33
N GLY A 711 23.80 57.90 25.68
CA GLY A 711 22.60 57.14 25.96
C GLY A 711 21.42 57.98 25.44
N LEU A 712 20.50 57.36 24.71
CA LEU A 712 19.08 57.67 24.57
C LEU A 712 18.42 56.56 23.75
#